data_AF-A0A7J4EDT2-F1
#
_entry.id   AF-A0A7J4EDT2-F1
#
_cell.length_a   1.000
_cell.length_b   1.000
_cell.length_c   1.000
_cell.angle_alpha   90.00
_cell.angle_beta   90.00
_cell.angle_gamma   90.00
#
_symmetry.space_group_name_H-M   'P 1'
#
loop_
_entity.id
_entity.type
_entity.pdbx_description
1 polymer ?
#
loop_
_entity_poly.entity_id
_entity_poly.type
_entity_poly.pdbx_seq_one_letter_code
_entity_poly.pdbx_strand_id
1 'polypeptide(L)'
;MKSKTVYRLSAILNGLMIIASGVAVGTGTVNNAPNSTASLSAEEYWAVVVGCGDDVPAYRDAGSMYNVLTVASDNWNASNIRFLINESATKANIHDAIQWMANKASAEDTCLFYFSGHGDSIIDHSDDEADGLDESLTAFDDNIIDDELEGWMGEVKAQKVVAILEACHSGGVLTPFQICEVKELYALDGFAKDLEKANCLVLTGCQMNEKGAYVCNLKNGAFTYYIVQGLWGAADQDEDGSISVRELCDYSFPKIVEYREDTQHPLIWPDDNTANNFTLIQLKASIPKKIKVPADYRTIQKAVEAGMPGDVIEVSPGTYTENVIINKPLTISAPYGNSIIHAANSSFSCILVTVDNTTISGLTCQKGSHGIEFWRSCNNIIANNTVKNNDNNGILLEKSNNNRIINNDVSNKDNYNGIALDSSNNNEIRNNSANNNHYDGIVLLASDENIIANNTVKNNGNCGISIGLSYSNRIAGNDASNNANGSGIALADSNDNKIHNNIANYNHLHGIVLWTSDENIIANNMAKNNRNEGIYIKSSNNNRITGNDASNSDYYHGIALSQSDDNEIHNNIANYNRYCGIGLWTSDENIIANNTASRNDAGIYLQSSDNNRIYLNNFIANTVNVKSFSSTNSWDSSSEITYTYNGSRYTNYLGNYWDDYTGSDADGDGIGDTPHRITSDNDNYPLILHARNYFGDQIYLYPSPTPMPEQKTWHSVNTFTGTEGRTTPSFAIKGDTWRVKWLVKISSTFSFFYVHVYREGQTSELVDEWSWGGEEFHRDTKYIHAGNGSYYFSVIAMDIDEWELEVEDYY
;
A
#
# COMPACT_ATOMS: atom_id res chain seq x y z
N MET A 1 28.50 8.14 -24.53
CA MET A 1 28.72 9.40 -25.28
C MET A 1 27.37 9.82 -25.86
N LYS A 2 26.96 11.09 -25.68
CA LYS A 2 25.54 11.52 -25.51
C LYS A 2 24.95 10.96 -24.19
N SER A 3 24.45 11.70 -23.19
CA SER A 3 24.22 13.13 -22.88
C SER A 3 22.80 13.70 -23.04
N LYS A 4 22.12 13.92 -21.89
CA LYS A 4 21.34 15.10 -21.43
C LYS A 4 20.46 14.63 -20.26
N THR A 5 20.29 15.24 -19.08
CA THR A 5 20.61 16.53 -18.43
C THR A 5 19.31 17.21 -17.94
N VAL A 6 19.04 17.03 -16.65
CA VAL A 6 18.50 18.01 -15.66
C VAL A 6 17.28 18.84 -16.05
N TYR A 7 16.25 18.79 -15.18
CA TYR A 7 15.57 20.01 -14.73
C TYR A 7 15.62 20.15 -13.20
N ARG A 8 15.45 21.39 -12.72
CA ARG A 8 15.40 21.78 -11.31
C ARG A 8 14.06 22.44 -11.01
N LEU A 9 13.62 22.42 -9.76
CA LEU A 9 12.83 23.52 -9.19
C LEU A 9 13.05 23.60 -7.67
N SER A 10 13.11 24.82 -7.12
CA SER A 10 13.24 25.04 -5.68
C SER A 10 12.80 26.44 -5.24
N ALA A 11 12.09 26.48 -4.09
CA ALA A 11 11.80 27.62 -3.20
C ALA A 11 10.94 28.80 -3.70
N ILE A 12 9.98 29.27 -2.86
CA ILE A 12 10.08 30.55 -2.10
C ILE A 12 8.82 30.85 -1.20
N LEU A 13 9.09 31.19 0.07
CA LEU A 13 8.35 32.00 1.09
C LEU A 13 6.82 31.88 1.41
N ASN A 14 6.54 31.53 2.68
CA ASN A 14 5.95 32.35 3.77
C ASN A 14 5.03 33.56 3.47
N GLY A 15 3.89 33.71 4.20
CA GLY A 15 3.00 34.89 4.04
C GLY A 15 1.91 35.23 5.08
N LEU A 16 2.19 35.22 6.40
CA LEU A 16 1.54 36.02 7.48
C LEU A 16 0.01 35.97 7.80
N MET A 17 -0.24 36.02 9.11
CA MET A 17 -1.49 35.96 9.91
C MET A 17 -2.20 37.34 10.09
N ILE A 18 -3.40 37.35 10.72
CA ILE A 18 -4.17 38.51 11.28
C ILE A 18 -5.06 39.20 10.19
N ILE A 19 -6.37 39.42 10.37
CA ILE A 19 -7.09 40.20 11.41
C ILE A 19 -8.42 39.53 11.87
N ALA A 20 -8.86 39.84 13.10
CA ALA A 20 -10.11 39.38 13.71
C ALA A 20 -11.20 40.48 13.84
N SER A 21 -12.32 40.13 14.48
CA SER A 21 -13.54 40.91 14.76
C SER A 21 -14.49 41.15 13.57
N GLY A 22 -15.82 41.05 13.70
CA GLY A 22 -16.62 40.53 14.82
C GLY A 22 -17.84 41.39 15.17
N VAL A 23 -19.04 40.85 14.96
CA VAL A 23 -20.31 41.42 15.45
C VAL A 23 -21.20 40.29 15.95
N ALA A 24 -21.79 40.47 17.13
CA ALA A 24 -22.83 39.60 17.69
C ALA A 24 -24.13 40.42 17.91
N VAL A 25 -25.16 39.74 18.44
CA VAL A 25 -26.52 40.21 18.83
C VAL A 25 -27.61 39.90 17.80
N GLY A 26 -28.60 39.10 18.21
CA GLY A 26 -29.74 38.70 17.38
C GLY A 26 -30.71 37.70 18.03
N THR A 27 -30.87 37.69 19.36
CA THR A 27 -31.80 36.77 20.04
C THR A 27 -33.27 37.13 19.75
N GLY A 28 -34.03 36.21 19.15
CA GLY A 28 -35.44 36.44 18.79
C GLY A 28 -36.27 35.16 18.71
N THR A 29 -36.80 34.68 19.84
CA THR A 29 -37.74 33.55 19.89
C THR A 29 -39.17 34.00 19.58
N VAL A 30 -39.82 33.43 18.55
CA VAL A 30 -41.28 33.57 18.35
C VAL A 30 -41.92 32.21 18.00
N ASN A 31 -43.05 31.96 18.65
CA ASN A 31 -43.77 30.68 18.74
C ASN A 31 -44.30 30.10 17.42
N ASN A 32 -44.50 28.78 17.42
CA ASN A 32 -45.24 28.00 16.44
C ASN A 32 -46.67 28.50 16.18
N ALA A 33 -47.12 28.42 14.92
CA ALA A 33 -48.51 28.20 14.53
C ALA A 33 -48.54 27.31 13.27
N PRO A 34 -49.46 26.34 13.15
CA PRO A 34 -49.40 25.33 12.10
C PRO A 34 -50.04 25.80 10.78
N ASN A 35 -49.44 25.43 9.65
CA ASN A 35 -50.06 25.56 8.33
C ASN A 35 -50.15 24.19 7.64
N SER A 36 -51.32 23.98 7.02
CA SER A 36 -51.78 22.84 6.23
C SER A 36 -50.72 22.03 5.48
N THR A 37 -50.75 20.71 5.69
CA THR A 37 -50.15 19.72 4.78
C THR A 37 -50.80 19.78 3.40
N ALA A 38 -50.05 20.20 2.39
CA ALA A 38 -50.18 19.64 1.05
C ALA A 38 -49.14 18.51 0.96
N SER A 39 -49.55 17.30 0.57
CA SER A 39 -48.60 16.23 0.29
C SER A 39 -47.96 16.50 -1.08
N LEU A 40 -46.73 17.00 -1.08
CA LEU A 40 -45.82 16.78 -2.20
C LEU A 40 -45.74 15.27 -2.43
N SER A 41 -45.79 14.84 -3.69
CA SER A 41 -45.30 13.51 -4.05
C SER A 41 -43.82 13.44 -3.69
N ALA A 42 -43.37 12.30 -3.17
CA ALA A 42 -41.94 12.05 -3.10
C ALA A 42 -41.37 12.03 -4.53
N GLU A 43 -40.16 12.53 -4.68
CA GLU A 43 -39.39 12.44 -5.91
C GLU A 43 -39.20 10.96 -6.30
N GLU A 44 -39.56 10.60 -7.54
CA GLU A 44 -39.23 9.29 -8.10
C GLU A 44 -38.01 9.38 -9.02
N TYR A 45 -37.21 8.31 -9.02
CA TYR A 45 -36.01 8.17 -9.82
C TYR A 45 -36.27 7.19 -10.97
N TRP A 46 -36.02 7.60 -12.21
CA TRP A 46 -36.29 6.82 -13.42
C TRP A 46 -35.04 6.68 -14.29
N ALA A 47 -34.72 5.48 -14.76
CA ALA A 47 -33.54 5.27 -15.59
C ALA A 47 -33.78 4.41 -16.84
N VAL A 48 -33.02 4.71 -17.88
CA VAL A 48 -32.82 3.85 -19.05
C VAL A 48 -31.32 3.55 -19.12
N VAL A 49 -30.96 2.28 -18.95
CA VAL A 49 -29.59 1.79 -18.83
C VAL A 49 -29.31 0.82 -19.98
N VAL A 50 -28.46 1.24 -20.91
CA VAL A 50 -28.21 0.59 -22.19
C VAL A 50 -26.76 0.13 -22.30
N GLY A 51 -26.55 -1.12 -22.77
CA GLY A 51 -25.23 -1.65 -23.09
C GLY A 51 -25.24 -2.42 -24.41
N CYS A 52 -24.68 -1.86 -25.47
CA CYS A 52 -24.72 -2.43 -26.82
C CYS A 52 -23.32 -2.65 -27.41
N GLY A 53 -23.02 -3.89 -27.82
CA GLY A 53 -21.78 -4.25 -28.54
C GLY A 53 -21.06 -5.44 -27.90
N ASP A 54 -20.65 -6.40 -28.73
CA ASP A 54 -20.04 -7.68 -28.29
C ASP A 54 -18.51 -7.69 -28.25
N ASP A 55 -17.87 -6.81 -29.03
CA ASP A 55 -16.42 -6.58 -29.05
C ASP A 55 -15.96 -5.58 -27.98
N VAL A 56 -16.91 -5.02 -27.22
CA VAL A 56 -16.75 -4.04 -26.15
C VAL A 56 -17.40 -4.56 -24.85
N PRO A 57 -17.01 -4.10 -23.65
CA PRO A 57 -17.59 -4.57 -22.40
C PRO A 57 -19.00 -4.00 -22.11
N ALA A 58 -19.68 -3.41 -23.08
CA ALA A 58 -20.88 -2.58 -22.90
C ALA A 58 -22.00 -3.23 -22.06
N TYR A 59 -22.32 -4.50 -22.28
CA TYR A 59 -23.33 -5.21 -21.47
C TYR A 59 -22.91 -5.40 -19.99
N ARG A 60 -21.59 -5.43 -19.72
CA ARG A 60 -21.03 -5.48 -18.36
C ARG A 60 -21.01 -4.10 -17.72
N ASP A 61 -20.78 -3.07 -18.52
CA ASP A 61 -20.75 -1.68 -18.09
C ASP A 61 -22.14 -1.23 -17.65
N ALA A 62 -23.13 -1.44 -18.52
CA ALA A 62 -24.55 -1.29 -18.20
C ALA A 62 -24.97 -2.18 -17.01
N GLY A 63 -24.48 -3.42 -16.93
CA GLY A 63 -24.76 -4.33 -15.82
C GLY A 63 -24.17 -3.86 -14.47
N SER A 64 -22.96 -3.31 -14.47
CA SER A 64 -22.32 -2.70 -13.30
C SER A 64 -23.06 -1.45 -12.85
N MET A 65 -23.49 -0.60 -13.79
CA MET A 65 -24.32 0.58 -13.53
C MET A 65 -25.68 0.19 -12.90
N TYR A 66 -26.44 -0.69 -13.55
CA TYR A 66 -27.71 -1.20 -13.02
C TYR A 66 -27.57 -1.77 -11.59
N ASN A 67 -26.48 -2.48 -11.34
CA ASN A 67 -26.21 -3.07 -10.03
C ASN A 67 -25.86 -2.03 -8.95
N VAL A 68 -25.07 -0.99 -9.24
CA VAL A 68 -24.79 0.05 -8.23
C VAL A 68 -26.03 0.88 -7.92
N LEU A 69 -26.80 1.30 -8.94
CA LEU A 69 -28.08 2.01 -8.76
C LEU A 69 -29.03 1.24 -7.82
N THR A 70 -29.29 -0.05 -8.12
CA THR A 70 -30.27 -0.85 -7.38
C THR A 70 -29.79 -1.39 -6.03
N VAL A 71 -28.48 -1.66 -5.87
CA VAL A 71 -27.95 -2.24 -4.62
C VAL A 71 -27.41 -1.16 -3.68
N ALA A 72 -26.59 -0.22 -4.15
CA ALA A 72 -25.97 0.79 -3.29
C ALA A 72 -26.94 1.87 -2.78
N SER A 73 -28.01 2.16 -3.53
CA SER A 73 -28.85 3.34 -3.26
C SER A 73 -30.25 3.09 -2.76
N ASP A 74 -30.78 3.94 -1.88
CA ASP A 74 -32.20 3.90 -1.44
C ASP A 74 -33.16 4.70 -2.34
N ASN A 75 -32.67 5.56 -3.24
CA ASN A 75 -33.55 6.37 -4.12
C ASN A 75 -34.00 5.64 -5.41
N TRP A 76 -33.19 4.73 -5.96
CA TRP A 76 -33.52 3.97 -7.18
C TRP A 76 -34.37 2.72 -6.91
N ASN A 77 -35.59 2.69 -7.47
CA ASN A 77 -36.41 1.48 -7.49
C ASN A 77 -36.22 0.71 -8.81
N ALA A 78 -35.92 -0.60 -8.74
CA ALA A 78 -35.73 -1.45 -9.90
C ALA A 78 -36.95 -1.53 -10.84
N SER A 79 -38.19 -1.25 -10.39
CA SER A 79 -39.34 -1.14 -11.30
C SER A 79 -39.27 0.07 -12.24
N ASN A 80 -38.55 1.11 -11.81
CA ASN A 80 -38.41 2.40 -12.46
C ASN A 80 -37.12 2.47 -13.31
N ILE A 81 -36.47 1.32 -13.55
CA ILE A 81 -35.35 1.19 -14.49
C ILE A 81 -35.77 0.38 -15.71
N ARG A 82 -35.33 0.77 -16.90
CA ARG A 82 -35.28 -0.08 -18.11
C ARG A 82 -33.85 -0.47 -18.38
N PHE A 83 -33.58 -1.77 -18.34
CA PHE A 83 -32.26 -2.32 -18.61
C PHE A 83 -32.31 -3.03 -19.97
N LEU A 84 -31.51 -2.54 -20.92
CA LEU A 84 -31.45 -3.05 -22.30
C LEU A 84 -30.00 -3.41 -22.62
N ILE A 85 -29.76 -4.66 -23.06
CA ILE A 85 -28.43 -5.12 -23.48
C ILE A 85 -28.50 -5.93 -24.77
N ASN A 86 -27.45 -5.81 -25.59
CA ASN A 86 -27.25 -6.54 -26.85
C ASN A 86 -28.54 -6.69 -27.67
N GLU A 87 -29.06 -7.90 -27.90
CA GLU A 87 -30.21 -8.16 -28.78
C GLU A 87 -31.53 -7.53 -28.30
N SER A 88 -31.57 -6.99 -27.07
CA SER A 88 -32.69 -6.20 -26.55
C SER A 88 -32.50 -4.69 -26.66
N ALA A 89 -31.27 -4.21 -26.90
CA ALA A 89 -30.92 -2.80 -27.09
C ALA A 89 -31.07 -2.37 -28.56
N THR A 90 -32.21 -2.68 -29.18
CA THR A 90 -32.56 -2.16 -30.52
C THR A 90 -32.91 -0.69 -30.46
N LYS A 91 -32.75 0.04 -31.56
CA LYS A 91 -33.10 1.46 -31.69
C LYS A 91 -34.54 1.73 -31.26
N ALA A 92 -35.47 0.90 -31.72
CA ALA A 92 -36.87 0.96 -31.35
C ALA A 92 -37.13 0.71 -29.85
N ASN A 93 -36.42 -0.25 -29.22
CA ASN A 93 -36.57 -0.52 -27.79
C ASN A 93 -35.96 0.60 -26.92
N ILE A 94 -34.87 1.23 -27.37
CA ILE A 94 -34.24 2.37 -26.68
C ILE A 94 -35.16 3.60 -26.74
N HIS A 95 -35.70 3.91 -27.93
CA HIS A 95 -36.75 4.91 -28.10
C HIS A 95 -37.95 4.63 -27.18
N ASP A 96 -38.52 3.42 -27.22
CA ASP A 96 -39.68 3.05 -26.40
C ASP A 96 -39.38 3.10 -24.89
N ALA A 97 -38.12 2.90 -24.48
CA ALA A 97 -37.68 3.05 -23.09
C ALA A 97 -37.55 4.53 -22.67
N ILE A 98 -36.99 5.39 -23.52
CA ILE A 98 -36.90 6.84 -23.27
C ILE A 98 -38.31 7.46 -23.29
N GLN A 99 -39.14 7.09 -24.26
CA GLN A 99 -40.57 7.43 -24.28
C GLN A 99 -41.32 6.95 -23.04
N TRP A 100 -41.06 5.72 -22.56
CA TRP A 100 -41.63 5.24 -21.31
C TRP A 100 -41.20 6.10 -20.11
N MET A 101 -39.93 6.51 -20.05
CA MET A 101 -39.42 7.42 -19.00
C MET A 101 -40.06 8.81 -19.11
N ALA A 102 -40.10 9.40 -20.30
CA ALA A 102 -40.74 10.69 -20.58
C ALA A 102 -42.24 10.71 -20.26
N ASN A 103 -42.95 9.59 -20.44
CA ASN A 103 -44.36 9.42 -20.09
C ASN A 103 -44.59 9.03 -18.61
N LYS A 104 -43.53 8.82 -17.82
CA LYS A 104 -43.60 8.48 -16.39
C LYS A 104 -43.12 9.59 -15.48
N ALA A 105 -41.99 10.20 -15.79
CA ALA A 105 -41.35 11.20 -14.97
C ALA A 105 -42.22 12.44 -14.75
N SER A 106 -42.30 12.89 -13.50
CA SER A 106 -42.79 14.20 -13.11
C SER A 106 -41.75 15.29 -13.39
N ALA A 107 -42.07 16.55 -13.08
CA ALA A 107 -41.11 17.65 -13.20
C ALA A 107 -40.12 17.76 -12.02
N GLU A 108 -40.41 17.09 -10.90
CA GLU A 108 -39.57 17.07 -9.69
C GLU A 108 -38.66 15.83 -9.63
N ASP A 109 -38.94 14.84 -10.49
CA ASP A 109 -38.26 13.55 -10.59
C ASP A 109 -36.82 13.71 -11.09
N THR A 110 -35.99 12.68 -10.87
CA THR A 110 -34.64 12.58 -11.42
C THR A 110 -34.56 11.48 -12.48
N CYS A 111 -34.06 11.82 -13.67
CA CYS A 111 -33.93 10.90 -14.81
C CYS A 111 -32.47 10.62 -15.16
N LEU A 112 -32.12 9.35 -15.38
CA LEU A 112 -30.79 8.92 -15.84
C LEU A 112 -30.87 8.17 -17.17
N PHE A 113 -30.20 8.68 -18.20
CA PHE A 113 -29.87 7.91 -19.40
C PHE A 113 -28.40 7.45 -19.31
N TYR A 114 -28.18 6.15 -19.20
CA TYR A 114 -26.85 5.56 -19.26
C TYR A 114 -26.70 4.79 -20.57
N PHE A 115 -25.64 5.08 -21.34
CA PHE A 115 -25.27 4.32 -22.53
C PHE A 115 -23.79 3.89 -22.46
N SER A 116 -23.54 2.64 -22.82
CA SER A 116 -22.20 2.15 -23.16
C SER A 116 -22.26 1.38 -24.47
N GLY A 117 -21.30 1.62 -25.36
CA GLY A 117 -21.25 0.96 -26.66
C GLY A 117 -20.30 1.62 -27.67
N HIS A 118 -20.56 1.41 -28.96
CA HIS A 118 -19.88 2.15 -30.02
C HIS A 118 -20.57 3.49 -30.31
N GLY A 119 -19.79 4.41 -30.87
CA GLY A 119 -20.28 5.62 -31.53
C GLY A 119 -19.59 5.77 -32.89
N ASP A 120 -20.30 6.35 -33.86
CA ASP A 120 -19.91 6.49 -35.27
C ASP A 120 -20.46 7.82 -35.85
N SER A 121 -19.85 8.33 -36.92
CA SER A 121 -20.25 9.61 -37.55
C SER A 121 -20.93 9.37 -38.90
N ILE A 122 -22.12 9.96 -39.08
CA ILE A 122 -22.99 9.84 -40.25
C ILE A 122 -22.77 11.09 -41.16
N ILE A 123 -23.68 11.44 -42.06
CA ILE A 123 -23.59 12.63 -42.92
C ILE A 123 -24.88 13.44 -42.74
N ASP A 124 -24.72 14.69 -42.31
CA ASP A 124 -25.76 15.69 -42.06
C ASP A 124 -26.73 15.85 -43.24
N HIS A 125 -28.02 15.83 -42.91
CA HIS A 125 -29.15 16.08 -43.82
C HIS A 125 -30.12 17.19 -43.33
N SER A 126 -29.85 17.84 -42.19
CA SER A 126 -30.57 18.98 -41.61
C SER A 126 -29.91 20.34 -41.93
N ASP A 127 -28.61 20.37 -42.26
CA ASP A 127 -27.81 21.53 -42.70
C ASP A 127 -27.57 22.55 -41.55
N ASP A 128 -27.57 22.08 -40.29
CA ASP A 128 -27.33 22.83 -39.05
C ASP A 128 -25.96 22.58 -38.39
N GLU A 129 -25.28 21.46 -38.65
CA GLU A 129 -23.90 21.22 -38.18
C GLU A 129 -22.85 21.91 -39.07
N ALA A 130 -21.71 22.27 -38.47
CA ALA A 130 -20.72 23.14 -39.12
C ALA A 130 -19.73 22.42 -40.07
N ASP A 131 -19.62 21.11 -39.99
CA ASP A 131 -18.81 20.25 -40.87
C ASP A 131 -19.63 19.18 -41.63
N GLY A 132 -20.82 18.84 -41.11
CA GLY A 132 -21.90 18.13 -41.79
C GLY A 132 -21.87 16.61 -41.59
N LEU A 133 -21.75 16.13 -40.34
CA LEU A 133 -21.56 14.71 -40.00
C LEU A 133 -22.18 14.28 -38.65
N ASP A 134 -23.50 13.99 -38.58
CA ASP A 134 -24.19 13.62 -37.31
C ASP A 134 -23.40 12.62 -36.46
N GLU A 135 -23.25 12.91 -35.17
CA GLU A 135 -22.72 11.93 -34.21
C GLU A 135 -23.80 10.94 -33.78
N SER A 136 -23.45 9.65 -33.70
CA SER A 136 -24.43 8.58 -33.47
C SER A 136 -24.00 7.53 -32.46
N LEU A 137 -24.96 7.01 -31.68
CA LEU A 137 -24.82 5.89 -30.77
C LEU A 137 -25.30 4.59 -31.45
N THR A 138 -24.46 3.55 -31.47
CA THR A 138 -24.80 2.29 -32.15
C THR A 138 -25.72 1.41 -31.29
N ALA A 139 -27.00 1.33 -31.67
CA ALA A 139 -27.92 0.33 -31.14
C ALA A 139 -27.72 -1.02 -31.87
N PHE A 140 -28.45 -2.06 -31.45
CA PHE A 140 -28.21 -3.43 -31.94
C PHE A 140 -28.55 -3.64 -33.42
N ASP A 141 -29.49 -2.85 -33.97
CA ASP A 141 -30.06 -3.02 -35.31
C ASP A 141 -29.97 -1.78 -36.21
N ASP A 142 -29.64 -0.61 -35.66
CA ASP A 142 -29.50 0.67 -36.36
C ASP A 142 -28.68 1.67 -35.50
N ASN A 143 -28.22 2.79 -36.07
CA ASN A 143 -27.60 3.89 -35.30
C ASN A 143 -28.66 4.91 -34.85
N ILE A 144 -28.50 5.46 -33.66
CA ILE A 144 -29.29 6.60 -33.13
C ILE A 144 -28.46 7.86 -33.36
N ILE A 145 -28.91 8.80 -34.20
CA ILE A 145 -28.22 10.10 -34.32
C ILE A 145 -28.55 11.01 -33.13
N ASP A 146 -27.71 12.01 -32.88
CA ASP A 146 -27.88 12.94 -31.76
C ASP A 146 -29.19 13.75 -31.87
N ASP A 147 -29.60 14.19 -33.07
CA ASP A 147 -30.89 14.85 -33.37
C ASP A 147 -32.11 13.98 -32.97
N GLU A 148 -32.05 12.67 -33.22
CA GLU A 148 -33.06 11.71 -32.74
C GLU A 148 -33.04 11.64 -31.20
N LEU A 149 -31.86 11.58 -30.59
CA LEU A 149 -31.71 11.45 -29.14
C LEU A 149 -32.09 12.73 -28.39
N GLU A 150 -31.81 13.92 -28.93
CA GLU A 150 -32.25 15.23 -28.45
C GLU A 150 -33.78 15.31 -28.49
N GLY A 151 -34.39 14.91 -29.62
CA GLY A 151 -35.83 14.83 -29.75
C GLY A 151 -36.47 13.89 -28.72
N TRP A 152 -35.89 12.72 -28.46
CA TRP A 152 -36.43 11.74 -27.50
C TRP A 152 -36.25 12.17 -26.05
N MET A 153 -35.04 12.63 -25.68
CA MET A 153 -34.74 13.14 -24.34
C MET A 153 -35.48 14.46 -24.07
N GLY A 154 -35.75 15.25 -25.10
CA GLY A 154 -36.51 16.50 -25.06
C GLY A 154 -37.99 16.35 -24.67
N GLU A 155 -38.56 15.15 -24.72
CA GLU A 155 -39.91 14.87 -24.19
C GLU A 155 -39.93 14.53 -22.69
N VAL A 156 -38.76 14.31 -22.08
CA VAL A 156 -38.61 14.05 -20.64
C VAL A 156 -38.94 15.32 -19.86
N LYS A 157 -39.83 15.20 -18.86
CA LYS A 157 -40.43 16.34 -18.15
C LYS A 157 -39.66 16.75 -16.89
N ALA A 158 -38.71 15.92 -16.46
CA ALA A 158 -37.92 16.11 -15.26
C ALA A 158 -37.02 17.35 -15.35
N GLN A 159 -36.97 18.15 -14.28
CA GLN A 159 -36.02 19.25 -14.12
C GLN A 159 -34.68 18.78 -13.52
N LYS A 160 -34.37 17.48 -13.63
CA LYS A 160 -33.08 16.85 -13.31
C LYS A 160 -32.89 15.68 -14.28
N VAL A 161 -32.20 15.92 -15.39
CA VAL A 161 -31.81 14.87 -16.35
C VAL A 161 -30.30 14.71 -16.32
N VAL A 162 -29.81 13.47 -16.19
CA VAL A 162 -28.40 13.13 -16.32
C VAL A 162 -28.21 12.14 -17.46
N ALA A 163 -27.28 12.42 -18.36
CA ALA A 163 -26.80 11.49 -19.37
C ALA A 163 -25.35 11.08 -19.04
N ILE A 164 -25.04 9.78 -19.09
CA ILE A 164 -23.70 9.23 -18.89
C ILE A 164 -23.38 8.33 -20.09
N LEU A 165 -22.39 8.73 -20.89
CA LEU A 165 -22.12 8.18 -22.22
C LEU A 165 -20.67 7.65 -22.33
N GLU A 166 -20.50 6.32 -22.29
CA GLU A 166 -19.24 5.61 -22.57
C GLU A 166 -19.28 5.09 -24.02
N ALA A 167 -18.94 5.98 -24.97
CA ALA A 167 -18.83 5.66 -26.39
C ALA A 167 -17.63 6.38 -27.05
N CYS A 168 -17.08 5.81 -28.12
CA CYS A 168 -16.07 6.49 -28.94
C CYS A 168 -16.62 7.83 -29.48
N HIS A 169 -15.76 8.84 -29.59
CA HIS A 169 -16.09 10.20 -30.06
C HIS A 169 -17.11 11.00 -29.22
N SER A 170 -17.70 10.44 -28.15
CA SER A 170 -18.61 11.13 -27.21
C SER A 170 -18.08 12.43 -26.57
N GLY A 171 -16.79 12.76 -26.73
CA GLY A 171 -16.24 14.05 -26.34
C GLY A 171 -16.51 15.22 -27.30
N GLY A 172 -17.11 14.98 -28.47
CA GLY A 172 -17.51 16.04 -29.39
C GLY A 172 -18.71 16.85 -28.87
N VAL A 173 -19.72 16.11 -28.42
CA VAL A 173 -21.00 16.47 -27.77
C VAL A 173 -21.03 17.73 -26.87
N LEU A 174 -19.91 18.24 -26.32
CA LEU A 174 -19.88 19.15 -25.17
C LEU A 174 -19.14 20.51 -25.33
N THR A 175 -18.68 20.92 -26.53
CA THR A 175 -17.73 22.06 -26.63
C THR A 175 -18.33 23.46 -26.88
N PRO A 176 -18.33 24.40 -25.92
CA PRO A 176 -18.61 25.80 -26.20
C PRO A 176 -17.38 26.56 -26.73
N PHE A 177 -17.67 27.58 -27.54
CA PHE A 177 -16.79 28.65 -28.02
C PHE A 177 -15.52 28.96 -27.18
N GLN A 178 -14.33 28.76 -27.77
CA GLN A 178 -13.12 29.51 -27.38
C GLN A 178 -12.40 30.08 -28.61
N ILE A 179 -12.12 31.39 -28.58
CA ILE A 179 -11.64 32.16 -29.74
C ILE A 179 -10.11 32.08 -29.85
N CYS A 180 -9.58 31.61 -30.98
CA CYS A 180 -8.19 31.82 -31.36
C CYS A 180 -7.99 31.90 -32.90
N GLU A 181 -6.90 32.53 -33.34
CA GLU A 181 -6.73 32.95 -34.74
C GLU A 181 -6.10 31.88 -35.67
N VAL A 182 -6.85 31.50 -36.71
CA VAL A 182 -6.38 31.03 -38.04
C VAL A 182 -5.78 29.61 -38.16
N LYS A 183 -6.64 28.69 -38.65
CA LYS A 183 -6.35 27.41 -39.38
C LYS A 183 -5.58 26.33 -38.58
N GLU A 184 -6.13 25.13 -38.36
CA GLU A 184 -7.14 24.39 -39.13
C GLU A 184 -8.38 24.04 -38.28
N LEU A 185 -9.52 24.59 -38.72
CA LEU A 185 -10.88 24.62 -38.14
C LEU A 185 -11.51 23.19 -38.12
N TYR A 186 -12.46 22.77 -37.25
CA TYR A 186 -13.37 23.48 -36.32
C TYR A 186 -13.57 22.72 -34.97
N ALA A 187 -14.67 23.00 -34.26
CA ALA A 187 -15.21 22.31 -33.08
C ALA A 187 -16.75 22.20 -33.24
N LEU A 188 -17.39 21.31 -32.47
CA LEU A 188 -18.79 20.91 -32.66
C LEU A 188 -19.76 21.87 -31.97
N ASP A 189 -21.02 21.84 -32.43
CA ASP A 189 -22.09 22.72 -31.96
C ASP A 189 -23.45 22.02 -32.17
N GLY A 190 -24.01 21.39 -31.12
CA GLY A 190 -25.20 20.53 -31.21
C GLY A 190 -25.66 19.98 -29.85
N PHE A 191 -26.11 18.73 -29.78
CA PHE A 191 -26.66 17.99 -28.63
C PHE A 191 -26.72 18.68 -27.26
N ALA A 192 -25.57 18.93 -26.59
CA ALA A 192 -25.56 19.43 -25.21
C ALA A 192 -25.87 20.94 -25.06
N LYS A 193 -25.99 21.65 -26.18
CA LYS A 193 -26.41 23.06 -26.25
C LYS A 193 -27.90 23.18 -26.56
N ASP A 194 -28.45 22.31 -27.41
CA ASP A 194 -29.89 22.30 -27.71
C ASP A 194 -30.70 21.59 -26.60
N LEU A 195 -30.03 20.77 -25.78
CA LEU A 195 -30.48 20.37 -24.44
C LEU A 195 -30.41 21.52 -23.38
N GLU A 196 -30.34 22.80 -23.75
CA GLU A 196 -30.52 23.98 -22.83
C GLU A 196 -31.93 24.08 -22.19
N LYS A 197 -32.73 22.99 -22.22
CA LYS A 197 -33.83 22.76 -21.30
C LYS A 197 -33.24 22.72 -19.88
N ALA A 198 -33.51 23.75 -19.09
CA ALA A 198 -32.84 24.00 -17.81
C ALA A 198 -32.74 22.73 -16.94
N ASN A 199 -31.51 22.41 -16.51
CA ASN A 199 -31.11 21.27 -15.68
C ASN A 199 -31.02 19.90 -16.41
N CYS A 200 -30.35 19.86 -17.57
CA CYS A 200 -29.72 18.66 -18.08
C CYS A 200 -28.21 18.67 -17.75
N LEU A 201 -27.63 17.52 -17.38
CA LEU A 201 -26.20 17.29 -17.19
C LEU A 201 -25.73 16.12 -18.06
N VAL A 202 -24.62 16.28 -18.76
CA VAL A 202 -24.06 15.25 -19.65
C VAL A 202 -22.61 14.95 -19.25
N LEU A 203 -22.29 13.68 -19.00
CA LEU A 203 -20.95 13.18 -18.69
C LEU A 203 -20.48 12.24 -19.80
N THR A 204 -19.27 12.44 -20.33
CA THR A 204 -18.75 11.67 -21.46
C THR A 204 -17.35 11.13 -21.18
N GLY A 205 -17.04 9.96 -21.75
CA GLY A 205 -15.86 9.18 -21.37
C GLY A 205 -14.53 9.62 -21.99
N CYS A 206 -14.50 10.53 -22.97
CA CYS A 206 -13.32 10.93 -23.75
C CYS A 206 -13.44 12.39 -24.22
N GLN A 207 -12.35 13.00 -24.71
CA GLN A 207 -12.40 14.21 -25.54
C GLN A 207 -12.55 13.89 -27.04
N MET A 208 -12.98 14.86 -27.85
CA MET A 208 -13.22 14.77 -29.32
C MET A 208 -12.15 13.98 -30.11
N ASN A 209 -10.87 14.15 -29.76
CA ASN A 209 -9.73 13.56 -30.47
C ASN A 209 -9.20 12.24 -29.85
N GLU A 210 -9.86 11.73 -28.81
CA GLU A 210 -9.41 10.56 -28.05
C GLU A 210 -10.26 9.32 -28.35
N LYS A 211 -9.63 8.14 -28.29
CA LYS A 211 -10.34 6.86 -28.45
C LYS A 211 -10.58 6.19 -27.11
N GLY A 212 -11.83 5.75 -26.93
CA GLY A 212 -12.25 4.79 -25.90
C GLY A 212 -11.54 3.45 -26.10
N ALA A 213 -10.27 3.37 -25.71
CA ALA A 213 -9.45 2.18 -25.86
C ALA A 213 -9.81 1.13 -24.81
N TYR A 214 -10.42 0.03 -25.25
CA TYR A 214 -10.74 -1.11 -24.39
C TYR A 214 -9.47 -1.89 -24.03
N VAL A 215 -9.03 -1.78 -22.78
CA VAL A 215 -7.81 -2.44 -22.27
C VAL A 215 -8.16 -3.79 -21.65
N CYS A 216 -7.44 -4.84 -22.03
CA CYS A 216 -7.69 -6.25 -21.66
C CYS A 216 -7.58 -6.59 -20.15
N ASN A 217 -7.34 -5.58 -19.30
CA ASN A 217 -7.06 -5.70 -17.86
C ASN A 217 -8.17 -5.16 -16.95
N LEU A 218 -9.31 -4.70 -17.49
CA LEU A 218 -10.50 -4.38 -16.71
C LEU A 218 -11.66 -5.28 -17.11
N LYS A 219 -12.62 -5.48 -16.19
CA LYS A 219 -13.89 -6.15 -16.51
C LYS A 219 -14.89 -5.24 -17.23
N ASN A 220 -14.62 -3.94 -17.22
CA ASN A 220 -15.47 -2.84 -17.66
C ASN A 220 -14.64 -1.79 -18.44
N GLY A 221 -15.29 -0.81 -19.07
CA GLY A 221 -14.63 0.43 -19.51
C GLY A 221 -13.96 1.17 -18.35
N ALA A 222 -12.90 1.92 -18.61
CA ALA A 222 -12.12 2.59 -17.55
C ALA A 222 -12.91 3.72 -16.88
N PHE A 223 -13.66 4.50 -17.67
CA PHE A 223 -14.56 5.53 -17.16
C PHE A 223 -15.68 4.89 -16.34
N THR A 224 -16.39 3.89 -16.89
CA THR A 224 -17.43 3.14 -16.17
C THR A 224 -16.93 2.54 -14.86
N TYR A 225 -15.71 1.99 -14.84
CA TYR A 225 -15.14 1.39 -13.62
C TYR A 225 -15.02 2.42 -12.49
N TYR A 226 -14.40 3.58 -12.72
CA TYR A 226 -14.24 4.58 -11.66
C TYR A 226 -15.55 5.32 -11.33
N ILE A 227 -16.44 5.52 -12.31
CA ILE A 227 -17.81 6.00 -12.05
C ILE A 227 -18.54 5.04 -11.10
N VAL A 228 -18.53 3.72 -11.37
CA VAL A 228 -19.18 2.74 -10.51
C VAL A 228 -18.55 2.65 -9.11
N GLN A 229 -17.22 2.79 -8.97
CA GLN A 229 -16.58 2.87 -7.64
C GLN A 229 -17.03 4.11 -6.87
N GLY A 230 -17.13 5.28 -7.51
CA GLY A 230 -17.64 6.51 -6.89
C GLY A 230 -19.07 6.33 -6.37
N LEU A 231 -19.97 5.81 -7.23
CA LEU A 231 -21.37 5.52 -6.91
C LEU A 231 -21.56 4.44 -5.81
N TRP A 232 -20.52 3.67 -5.48
CA TRP A 232 -20.52 2.72 -4.34
C TRP A 232 -20.21 3.37 -2.99
N GLY A 233 -20.00 4.69 -2.94
CA GLY A 233 -19.67 5.45 -1.73
C GLY A 233 -18.25 6.02 -1.71
N ALA A 234 -17.40 5.69 -2.70
CA ALA A 234 -16.02 6.19 -2.72
C ALA A 234 -15.92 7.67 -3.14
N ALA A 235 -17.00 8.26 -3.66
CA ALA A 235 -17.07 9.67 -4.03
C ALA A 235 -17.71 10.58 -2.97
N ASP A 236 -18.35 10.03 -1.93
CA ASP A 236 -18.96 10.77 -0.81
C ASP A 236 -17.83 11.54 -0.08
N GLN A 237 -17.76 12.86 -0.28
CA GLN A 237 -16.60 13.67 0.11
C GLN A 237 -16.86 14.60 1.29
N ASP A 238 -18.12 14.87 1.64
CA ASP A 238 -18.50 15.57 2.87
C ASP A 238 -19.20 14.68 3.93
N GLU A 239 -19.29 13.37 3.65
CA GLU A 239 -19.86 12.32 4.53
C GLU A 239 -21.36 12.52 4.83
N ASP A 240 -22.12 13.18 3.95
CA ASP A 240 -23.57 13.38 4.10
C ASP A 240 -24.41 12.12 3.78
N GLY A 241 -23.82 11.11 3.14
CA GLY A 241 -24.48 9.87 2.73
C GLY A 241 -25.11 9.92 1.34
N SER A 242 -24.75 10.91 0.53
CA SER A 242 -25.17 11.09 -0.87
C SER A 242 -23.97 11.02 -1.82
N ILE A 243 -24.24 10.83 -3.11
CA ILE A 243 -23.27 11.09 -4.19
C ILE A 243 -23.93 12.05 -5.16
N SER A 244 -23.49 13.31 -5.15
CA SER A 244 -23.82 14.27 -6.20
C SER A 244 -23.09 13.95 -7.51
N VAL A 245 -23.58 14.50 -8.63
CA VAL A 245 -22.85 14.45 -9.91
C VAL A 245 -21.47 15.10 -9.78
N ARG A 246 -21.36 16.19 -9.01
CA ARG A 246 -20.08 16.90 -8.81
C ARG A 246 -19.04 16.00 -8.13
N GLU A 247 -19.38 15.42 -6.99
CA GLU A 247 -18.51 14.51 -6.23
C GLU A 247 -18.07 13.30 -7.05
N LEU A 248 -19.00 12.73 -7.82
CA LEU A 248 -18.72 11.63 -8.73
C LEU A 248 -17.61 11.99 -9.73
N CYS A 249 -17.67 13.18 -10.32
CA CYS A 249 -16.63 13.69 -11.22
C CYS A 249 -15.31 13.95 -10.47
N ASP A 250 -15.35 14.65 -9.34
CA ASP A 250 -14.15 15.02 -8.57
C ASP A 250 -13.40 13.79 -8.02
N TYR A 251 -14.11 12.69 -7.72
CA TYR A 251 -13.50 11.39 -7.40
C TYR A 251 -12.96 10.66 -8.64
N SER A 252 -13.77 10.53 -9.70
CA SER A 252 -13.50 9.58 -10.79
C SER A 252 -12.58 10.14 -11.86
N PHE A 253 -12.73 11.41 -12.25
CA PHE A 253 -12.00 11.99 -13.39
C PHE A 253 -10.48 11.99 -13.18
N PRO A 254 -9.93 12.40 -12.00
CA PRO A 254 -8.48 12.33 -11.76
C PRO A 254 -7.94 10.90 -11.83
N LYS A 255 -8.71 9.92 -11.35
CA LYS A 255 -8.33 8.49 -11.35
C LYS A 255 -8.35 7.88 -12.74
N ILE A 256 -9.26 8.32 -13.60
CA ILE A 256 -9.32 7.89 -15.00
C ILE A 256 -8.08 8.40 -15.74
N VAL A 257 -7.74 9.68 -15.59
CA VAL A 257 -6.53 10.28 -16.21
C VAL A 257 -5.24 9.62 -15.70
N GLU A 258 -5.14 9.38 -14.38
CA GLU A 258 -4.02 8.66 -13.75
C GLU A 258 -3.89 7.22 -14.30
N TYR A 259 -4.98 6.45 -14.30
CA TYR A 259 -4.99 5.06 -14.79
C TYR A 259 -4.69 4.95 -16.29
N ARG A 260 -5.00 6.00 -17.05
CA ARG A 260 -4.87 6.04 -18.51
C ARG A 260 -3.60 6.71 -19.00
N GLU A 261 -2.67 7.08 -18.12
CA GLU A 261 -1.40 7.73 -18.48
C GLU A 261 -1.61 8.95 -19.41
N ASP A 262 -2.58 9.83 -19.08
CA ASP A 262 -2.90 11.04 -19.87
C ASP A 262 -3.52 10.75 -21.26
N THR A 263 -4.18 9.60 -21.45
CA THR A 263 -4.79 9.17 -22.75
C THR A 263 -6.32 9.00 -22.77
N GLN A 264 -7.02 9.50 -21.75
CA GLN A 264 -8.48 9.53 -21.69
C GLN A 264 -8.90 10.62 -20.71
N HIS A 265 -9.56 11.65 -21.21
CA HIS A 265 -10.01 12.79 -20.43
C HIS A 265 -11.55 12.84 -20.44
N PRO A 266 -12.20 12.43 -19.34
CA PRO A 266 -13.65 12.60 -19.19
C PRO A 266 -14.05 14.08 -19.14
N LEU A 267 -15.29 14.35 -19.50
CA LEU A 267 -15.89 15.69 -19.49
C LEU A 267 -17.27 15.69 -18.80
N ILE A 268 -17.68 16.87 -18.34
CA ILE A 268 -19.03 17.15 -17.83
C ILE A 268 -19.54 18.46 -18.45
N TRP A 269 -20.84 18.54 -18.74
CA TRP A 269 -21.50 19.74 -19.23
C TRP A 269 -22.88 19.97 -18.60
N PRO A 270 -23.24 21.22 -18.25
CA PRO A 270 -22.31 22.33 -17.98
C PRO A 270 -21.37 22.01 -16.80
N ASP A 271 -20.08 22.35 -16.94
CA ASP A 271 -19.13 22.30 -15.80
C ASP A 271 -19.33 23.54 -14.90
N ASP A 272 -20.45 23.54 -14.17
CA ASP A 272 -20.80 24.58 -13.23
C ASP A 272 -21.40 24.02 -11.91
N ASN A 273 -21.87 24.91 -11.05
CA ASN A 273 -22.38 24.53 -9.73
C ASN A 273 -23.74 23.81 -9.76
N THR A 274 -24.39 23.63 -10.92
CA THR A 274 -25.64 22.85 -11.01
C THR A 274 -25.41 21.40 -10.62
N ALA A 275 -24.25 20.80 -10.96
CA ALA A 275 -23.87 19.42 -10.65
C ALA A 275 -23.89 19.06 -9.15
N ASN A 276 -23.81 20.03 -8.24
CA ASN A 276 -23.97 19.81 -6.80
C ASN A 276 -25.42 19.49 -6.40
N ASN A 277 -26.41 19.94 -7.18
CA ASN A 277 -27.84 19.81 -6.87
C ASN A 277 -28.47 18.51 -7.43
N PHE A 278 -27.65 17.62 -8.00
CA PHE A 278 -28.08 16.36 -8.61
C PHE A 278 -27.52 15.20 -7.81
N THR A 279 -28.22 14.79 -6.75
CA THR A 279 -27.94 13.53 -6.06
C THR A 279 -28.23 12.36 -7.00
N LEU A 280 -27.20 11.65 -7.46
CA LEU A 280 -27.37 10.42 -8.23
C LEU A 280 -27.68 9.24 -7.30
N ILE A 281 -26.98 9.13 -6.18
CA ILE A 281 -27.13 8.05 -5.20
C ILE A 281 -27.43 8.67 -3.85
N GLN A 282 -28.52 8.27 -3.20
CA GLN A 282 -28.58 8.32 -1.73
C GLN A 282 -28.05 6.98 -1.24
N LEU A 283 -26.88 6.93 -0.60
CA LEU A 283 -26.30 5.68 -0.14
C LEU A 283 -27.24 5.02 0.87
N LYS A 284 -27.45 3.71 0.73
CA LYS A 284 -28.15 2.94 1.76
C LYS A 284 -27.37 3.09 3.06
N ALA A 285 -28.05 3.51 4.13
CA ALA A 285 -27.49 3.57 5.48
C ALA A 285 -27.29 2.16 6.08
N SER A 286 -26.46 1.35 5.42
CA SER A 286 -26.17 -0.02 5.80
C SER A 286 -25.08 -0.07 6.86
N ILE A 287 -25.50 -0.17 8.12
CA ILE A 287 -24.67 -0.71 9.19
C ILE A 287 -24.04 -2.02 8.67
N PRO A 288 -22.69 -2.17 8.64
CA PRO A 288 -22.02 -3.34 8.09
C PRO A 288 -22.57 -4.67 8.64
N LYS A 289 -23.11 -5.49 7.73
CA LYS A 289 -23.84 -6.71 8.08
C LYS A 289 -22.86 -7.85 8.24
N LYS A 290 -23.09 -8.67 9.26
CA LYS A 290 -22.38 -9.94 9.43
C LYS A 290 -23.12 -11.06 8.70
N ILE A 291 -22.62 -11.42 7.52
CA ILE A 291 -23.12 -12.51 6.69
C ILE A 291 -22.39 -13.80 7.08
N LYS A 292 -23.13 -14.84 7.49
CA LYS A 292 -22.55 -16.09 7.98
C LYS A 292 -22.55 -17.18 6.92
N VAL A 293 -21.39 -17.72 6.62
CA VAL A 293 -21.22 -18.89 5.75
C VAL A 293 -21.00 -20.13 6.65
N PRO A 294 -21.69 -21.27 6.45
CA PRO A 294 -22.63 -21.59 5.36
C PRO A 294 -24.11 -21.28 5.68
N ALA A 295 -24.39 -20.51 6.75
CA ALA A 295 -25.73 -20.39 7.34
C ALA A 295 -26.71 -19.56 6.48
N ASP A 296 -26.28 -18.38 6.05
CA ASP A 296 -27.08 -17.47 5.22
C ASP A 296 -26.86 -17.75 3.73
N TYR A 297 -25.60 -18.04 3.35
CA TYR A 297 -25.20 -18.47 2.01
C TYR A 297 -24.34 -19.71 2.07
N ARG A 298 -24.64 -20.70 1.23
CA ARG A 298 -23.98 -22.02 1.22
C ARG A 298 -22.49 -21.98 0.83
N THR A 299 -22.04 -20.92 0.15
CA THR A 299 -20.67 -20.77 -0.35
C THR A 299 -20.20 -19.33 -0.11
N ILE A 300 -18.88 -19.13 -0.01
CA ILE A 300 -18.26 -17.84 0.27
C ILE A 300 -18.48 -16.89 -0.91
N GLN A 301 -18.35 -17.35 -2.14
CA GLN A 301 -18.60 -16.51 -3.32
C GLN A 301 -20.03 -15.97 -3.35
N LYS A 302 -21.03 -16.75 -2.90
CA LYS A 302 -22.42 -16.26 -2.81
C LYS A 302 -22.64 -15.22 -1.71
N ALA A 303 -21.86 -15.27 -0.63
CA ALA A 303 -21.83 -14.19 0.36
C ALA A 303 -21.15 -12.92 -0.19
N VAL A 304 -20.06 -13.05 -0.98
CA VAL A 304 -19.37 -11.91 -1.63
C VAL A 304 -20.26 -11.24 -2.69
N GLU A 305 -20.97 -12.02 -3.48
CA GLU A 305 -21.96 -11.50 -4.44
C GLU A 305 -23.08 -10.71 -3.74
N ALA A 306 -23.58 -11.19 -2.60
CA ALA A 306 -24.68 -10.57 -1.86
C ALA A 306 -24.27 -9.40 -0.95
N GLY A 307 -23.04 -9.39 -0.43
CA GLY A 307 -22.57 -8.38 0.52
C GLY A 307 -22.46 -6.97 -0.07
N MET A 308 -22.71 -5.97 0.76
CA MET A 308 -22.46 -4.55 0.50
C MET A 308 -21.03 -4.17 0.93
N PRO A 309 -20.44 -3.08 0.41
CA PRO A 309 -19.16 -2.57 0.93
C PRO A 309 -19.18 -2.42 2.46
N GLY A 310 -18.08 -2.82 3.10
CA GLY A 310 -17.94 -2.86 4.55
C GLY A 310 -18.45 -4.15 5.23
N ASP A 311 -19.33 -4.95 4.59
CA ASP A 311 -19.90 -6.16 5.19
C ASP A 311 -18.83 -7.17 5.64
N VAL A 312 -19.17 -7.91 6.70
CA VAL A 312 -18.31 -8.94 7.32
C VAL A 312 -18.83 -10.33 6.97
N ILE A 313 -18.09 -11.05 6.13
CA ILE A 313 -18.37 -12.45 5.79
C ILE A 313 -17.69 -13.35 6.82
N GLU A 314 -18.46 -13.83 7.79
CA GLU A 314 -18.01 -14.74 8.85
C GLU A 314 -18.08 -16.21 8.35
N VAL A 315 -16.92 -16.78 8.05
CA VAL A 315 -16.80 -18.13 7.47
C VAL A 315 -16.59 -19.16 8.58
N SER A 316 -17.64 -19.94 8.85
CA SER A 316 -17.65 -21.01 9.85
C SER A 316 -16.72 -22.17 9.46
N PRO A 317 -16.19 -22.95 10.43
CA PRO A 317 -15.32 -24.09 10.18
C PRO A 317 -15.93 -25.09 9.19
N GLY A 318 -15.16 -25.52 8.18
CA GLY A 318 -15.67 -26.34 7.09
C GLY A 318 -14.70 -26.45 5.92
N THR A 319 -15.13 -27.10 4.83
CA THR A 319 -14.39 -27.13 3.56
C THR A 319 -15.26 -26.65 2.42
N TYR A 320 -14.82 -25.58 1.77
CA TYR A 320 -15.50 -24.86 0.71
C TYR A 320 -14.75 -25.13 -0.59
N THR A 321 -15.36 -25.90 -1.50
CA THR A 321 -14.74 -26.20 -2.81
C THR A 321 -15.18 -25.16 -3.83
N GLU A 322 -14.51 -24.01 -3.84
CA GLU A 322 -14.76 -22.85 -4.70
C GLU A 322 -13.47 -22.01 -4.88
N ASN A 323 -13.45 -21.17 -5.90
CA ASN A 323 -12.48 -20.07 -6.02
C ASN A 323 -13.24 -18.78 -5.68
N VAL A 324 -12.67 -17.91 -4.83
CA VAL A 324 -13.35 -16.69 -4.37
C VAL A 324 -12.74 -15.46 -5.04
N ILE A 325 -13.58 -14.60 -5.64
CA ILE A 325 -13.20 -13.32 -6.24
C ILE A 325 -13.86 -12.20 -5.45
N ILE A 326 -13.06 -11.37 -4.79
CA ILE A 326 -13.49 -10.19 -4.03
C ILE A 326 -13.31 -8.94 -4.91
N ASN A 327 -14.42 -8.25 -5.18
CA ASN A 327 -14.49 -7.05 -6.03
C ASN A 327 -15.30 -5.90 -5.41
N LYS A 328 -15.57 -5.96 -4.10
CA LYS A 328 -16.13 -4.90 -3.25
C LYS A 328 -15.30 -4.86 -1.95
N PRO A 329 -15.10 -3.70 -1.29
CA PRO A 329 -14.41 -3.64 0.00
C PRO A 329 -15.14 -4.49 1.06
N LEU A 330 -14.54 -5.59 1.51
CA LEU A 330 -15.19 -6.58 2.39
C LEU A 330 -14.23 -7.12 3.45
N THR A 331 -14.77 -7.53 4.60
CA THR A 331 -14.00 -8.31 5.58
C THR A 331 -14.42 -9.78 5.52
N ILE A 332 -13.58 -10.66 4.96
CA ILE A 332 -13.77 -12.11 5.06
C ILE A 332 -12.95 -12.63 6.24
N SER A 333 -13.63 -13.20 7.24
CA SER A 333 -13.00 -13.66 8.47
C SER A 333 -13.50 -15.04 8.91
N ALA A 334 -12.56 -15.90 9.29
CA ALA A 334 -12.82 -17.20 9.91
C ALA A 334 -12.29 -17.22 11.36
N PRO A 335 -12.95 -16.52 12.31
CA PRO A 335 -12.44 -16.31 13.67
C PRO A 335 -12.32 -17.61 14.50
N TYR A 336 -12.96 -18.70 14.05
CA TYR A 336 -12.93 -20.01 14.70
C TYR A 336 -11.86 -20.97 14.11
N GLY A 337 -11.15 -20.55 13.06
CA GLY A 337 -10.20 -21.36 12.30
C GLY A 337 -10.84 -22.57 11.61
N ASN A 338 -10.01 -23.43 11.00
CA ASN A 338 -10.44 -24.64 10.26
C ASN A 338 -11.45 -24.38 9.12
N SER A 339 -11.58 -23.15 8.65
CA SER A 339 -12.33 -22.77 7.45
C SER A 339 -11.41 -22.90 6.24
N ILE A 340 -11.53 -24.01 5.52
CA ILE A 340 -10.66 -24.39 4.41
C ILE A 340 -11.34 -24.02 3.09
N ILE A 341 -10.75 -23.08 2.34
CA ILE A 341 -11.07 -22.88 0.93
C ILE A 341 -10.15 -23.79 0.11
N HIS A 342 -10.76 -24.55 -0.79
CA HIS A 342 -10.14 -25.52 -1.67
C HIS A 342 -10.54 -25.13 -3.08
N ALA A 343 -9.61 -24.58 -3.86
CA ALA A 343 -9.93 -24.10 -5.20
C ALA A 343 -10.64 -25.18 -6.04
N ALA A 344 -11.75 -24.81 -6.68
CA ALA A 344 -12.49 -25.71 -7.56
C ALA A 344 -11.77 -25.91 -8.91
N ASN A 345 -10.93 -24.94 -9.31
CA ASN A 345 -10.02 -24.99 -10.44
C ASN A 345 -8.66 -24.43 -10.02
N SER A 346 -7.58 -25.23 -10.16
CA SER A 346 -6.22 -24.83 -9.78
C SER A 346 -5.51 -23.95 -10.80
N SER A 347 -6.09 -23.73 -11.98
CA SER A 347 -5.64 -22.68 -12.92
C SER A 347 -6.03 -21.27 -12.49
N PHE A 348 -6.77 -21.11 -11.38
CA PHE A 348 -7.13 -19.83 -10.78
C PHE A 348 -6.82 -19.82 -9.29
N SER A 349 -6.59 -18.63 -8.74
CA SER A 349 -6.25 -18.45 -7.34
C SER A 349 -7.39 -18.82 -6.40
N CYS A 350 -7.05 -19.31 -5.21
CA CYS A 350 -8.02 -19.78 -4.23
C CYS A 350 -8.84 -18.60 -3.65
N ILE A 351 -8.18 -17.46 -3.41
CA ILE A 351 -8.82 -16.14 -3.32
C ILE A 351 -8.10 -15.15 -4.26
N LEU A 352 -8.85 -14.31 -4.96
CA LEU A 352 -8.38 -13.17 -5.76
C LEU A 352 -9.08 -11.88 -5.28
N VAL A 353 -8.32 -10.78 -5.11
CA VAL A 353 -8.84 -9.46 -4.69
C VAL A 353 -8.45 -8.39 -5.71
N THR A 354 -9.47 -7.77 -6.32
CA THR A 354 -9.32 -6.73 -7.35
C THR A 354 -9.97 -5.41 -6.91
N VAL A 355 -9.81 -5.05 -5.63
CA VAL A 355 -10.47 -3.93 -4.96
C VAL A 355 -9.72 -3.58 -3.67
N ASP A 356 -9.82 -2.32 -3.26
CA ASP A 356 -9.14 -1.80 -2.07
C ASP A 356 -9.90 -2.11 -0.76
N ASN A 357 -9.29 -1.75 0.38
CA ASN A 357 -9.89 -1.72 1.72
C ASN A 357 -10.56 -3.05 2.17
N THR A 358 -10.03 -4.18 1.68
CA THR A 358 -10.48 -5.55 1.95
C THR A 358 -9.58 -6.23 2.99
N THR A 359 -10.19 -6.99 3.91
CA THR A 359 -9.48 -7.79 4.92
C THR A 359 -9.79 -9.28 4.75
N ILE A 360 -8.74 -10.11 4.68
CA ILE A 360 -8.82 -11.57 4.65
C ILE A 360 -8.15 -12.14 5.90
N SER A 361 -8.89 -12.91 6.71
CA SER A 361 -8.37 -13.43 7.98
C SER A 361 -8.83 -14.82 8.42
N GLY A 362 -7.92 -15.57 9.05
CA GLY A 362 -8.19 -16.87 9.71
C GLY A 362 -8.46 -18.05 8.77
N LEU A 363 -8.39 -17.86 7.45
CA LEU A 363 -8.73 -18.89 6.46
C LEU A 363 -7.56 -19.84 6.20
N THR A 364 -7.87 -21.04 5.71
CA THR A 364 -6.89 -21.93 5.07
C THR A 364 -7.12 -21.96 3.55
N CYS A 365 -6.15 -21.54 2.75
CA CYS A 365 -6.26 -21.47 1.28
C CYS A 365 -5.33 -22.50 0.62
N GLN A 366 -5.89 -23.35 -0.25
CA GLN A 366 -5.14 -24.44 -0.89
C GLN A 366 -5.65 -24.84 -2.29
N LYS A 367 -4.72 -25.36 -3.10
CA LYS A 367 -4.86 -25.82 -4.50
C LYS A 367 -5.31 -24.80 -5.53
N GLY A 368 -5.23 -23.50 -5.26
CA GLY A 368 -5.34 -22.49 -6.32
C GLY A 368 -4.04 -22.42 -7.13
N SER A 369 -4.02 -21.62 -8.20
CA SER A 369 -2.76 -21.19 -8.84
C SER A 369 -1.95 -20.41 -7.82
N HIS A 370 -2.56 -19.41 -7.20
CA HIS A 370 -2.10 -18.82 -5.95
C HIS A 370 -3.05 -19.16 -4.79
N GLY A 371 -2.56 -19.07 -3.57
CA GLY A 371 -3.40 -19.21 -2.38
C GLY A 371 -4.26 -17.98 -2.14
N ILE A 372 -3.62 -16.81 -2.07
CA ILE A 372 -4.28 -15.50 -2.02
C ILE A 372 -3.55 -14.55 -2.97
N GLU A 373 -4.29 -13.88 -3.84
CA GLU A 373 -3.77 -12.97 -4.85
C GLU A 373 -4.40 -11.58 -4.70
N PHE A 374 -3.57 -10.54 -4.56
CA PHE A 374 -3.95 -9.14 -4.70
C PHE A 374 -3.48 -8.65 -6.07
N TRP A 375 -4.40 -8.11 -6.86
CA TRP A 375 -4.15 -7.71 -8.23
C TRP A 375 -4.70 -6.30 -8.48
N ARG A 376 -3.79 -5.35 -8.73
CA ARG A 376 -4.08 -3.91 -8.85
C ARG A 376 -4.94 -3.38 -7.70
N SER A 377 -4.60 -3.73 -6.46
CA SER A 377 -5.40 -3.39 -5.28
C SER A 377 -4.57 -2.97 -4.07
N CYS A 378 -5.05 -1.98 -3.33
CA CYS A 378 -4.29 -1.26 -2.31
C CYS A 378 -5.00 -1.22 -0.95
N ASN A 379 -4.23 -0.89 0.09
CA ASN A 379 -4.73 -0.71 1.47
C ASN A 379 -5.39 -1.98 2.08
N ASN A 380 -5.16 -3.15 1.49
CA ASN A 380 -5.75 -4.43 1.88
C ASN A 380 -4.93 -5.14 2.96
N ILE A 381 -5.58 -6.04 3.71
CA ILE A 381 -4.96 -6.78 4.82
C ILE A 381 -5.11 -8.30 4.62
N ILE A 382 -3.99 -9.03 4.69
CA ILE A 382 -3.97 -10.50 4.80
C ILE A 382 -3.43 -10.85 6.19
N ALA A 383 -4.29 -11.31 7.11
CA ALA A 383 -3.95 -11.49 8.51
C ALA A 383 -4.28 -12.88 9.09
N ASN A 384 -3.26 -13.56 9.65
CA ASN A 384 -3.40 -14.84 10.38
C ASN A 384 -4.00 -16.01 9.54
N ASN A 385 -3.73 -16.06 8.23
CA ASN A 385 -4.19 -17.13 7.34
C ASN A 385 -3.15 -18.27 7.22
N THR A 386 -3.59 -19.46 6.82
CA THR A 386 -2.72 -20.61 6.48
C THR A 386 -2.78 -20.89 4.98
N VAL A 387 -1.68 -20.73 4.26
CA VAL A 387 -1.63 -20.86 2.80
C VAL A 387 -0.68 -21.99 2.40
N LYS A 388 -1.19 -23.03 1.73
CA LYS A 388 -0.42 -24.26 1.47
C LYS A 388 -0.91 -25.05 0.27
N ASN A 389 -0.04 -25.85 -0.31
CA ASN A 389 -0.36 -26.80 -1.39
C ASN A 389 -1.07 -26.12 -2.59
N ASN A 390 -0.57 -24.97 -3.05
CA ASN A 390 -1.02 -24.28 -4.26
C ASN A 390 -0.06 -24.57 -5.43
N ASP A 391 -0.49 -24.26 -6.66
CA ASP A 391 0.24 -24.63 -7.90
C ASP A 391 1.37 -23.64 -8.27
N ASN A 392 1.45 -22.48 -7.61
CA ASN A 392 2.49 -21.46 -7.77
C ASN A 392 2.72 -20.71 -6.42
N ASN A 393 2.92 -19.38 -6.41
CA ASN A 393 3.14 -18.60 -5.17
C ASN A 393 2.01 -18.77 -4.14
N GLY A 394 2.32 -18.76 -2.85
CA GLY A 394 1.32 -18.79 -1.78
C GLY A 394 0.50 -17.52 -1.70
N ILE A 395 1.16 -16.41 -1.38
CA ILE A 395 0.59 -15.06 -1.43
C ILE A 395 1.26 -14.33 -2.59
N LEU A 396 0.48 -13.69 -3.47
CA LEU A 396 0.96 -12.84 -4.56
C LEU A 396 0.35 -11.44 -4.44
N LEU A 397 1.18 -10.41 -4.57
CA LEU A 397 0.80 -9.02 -4.82
C LEU A 397 1.33 -8.64 -6.20
N GLU A 398 0.45 -8.35 -7.16
CA GLU A 398 0.81 -7.77 -8.45
C GLU A 398 0.27 -6.34 -8.53
N LYS A 399 1.15 -5.35 -8.73
CA LYS A 399 0.80 -3.92 -8.88
C LYS A 399 -0.08 -3.39 -7.74
N SER A 400 0.21 -3.84 -6.52
CA SER A 400 -0.67 -3.75 -5.36
C SER A 400 0.08 -3.11 -4.19
N ASN A 401 -0.28 -1.87 -3.84
CA ASN A 401 0.52 -0.99 -2.97
C ASN A 401 -0.11 -0.81 -1.58
N ASN A 402 0.68 -0.39 -0.59
CA ASN A 402 0.21 -0.03 0.77
C ASN A 402 -0.52 -1.17 1.53
N ASN A 403 -0.34 -2.43 1.13
CA ASN A 403 -1.00 -3.59 1.71
C ASN A 403 -0.24 -4.15 2.93
N ARG A 404 -0.95 -4.90 3.78
CA ARG A 404 -0.44 -5.38 5.08
C ARG A 404 -0.57 -6.88 5.22
N ILE A 405 0.55 -7.60 5.14
CA ILE A 405 0.65 -9.05 5.10
C ILE A 405 1.24 -9.52 6.44
N ILE A 406 0.37 -9.95 7.36
CA ILE A 406 0.70 -10.06 8.80
C ILE A 406 0.37 -11.44 9.39
N ASN A 407 1.30 -12.02 10.14
CA ASN A 407 1.13 -13.26 10.93
C ASN A 407 0.66 -14.51 10.13
N ASN A 408 0.82 -14.57 8.80
CA ASN A 408 0.37 -15.71 8.00
C ASN A 408 1.36 -16.87 8.04
N ASP A 409 0.88 -18.11 7.88
CA ASP A 409 1.69 -19.31 7.74
C ASP A 409 1.60 -19.86 6.31
N VAL A 410 2.71 -19.79 5.57
CA VAL A 410 2.79 -20.03 4.12
C VAL A 410 3.80 -21.13 3.81
N SER A 411 3.31 -22.27 3.33
CA SER A 411 4.11 -23.47 3.06
C SER A 411 3.59 -24.29 1.86
N ASN A 412 4.01 -23.91 0.65
CA ASN A 412 3.76 -24.67 -0.58
C ASN A 412 4.90 -25.65 -0.86
N LYS A 413 4.80 -26.86 -0.30
CA LYS A 413 5.82 -27.90 -0.47
C LYS A 413 6.02 -28.35 -1.92
N ASP A 414 5.00 -28.16 -2.75
CA ASP A 414 4.97 -28.64 -4.12
C ASP A 414 5.44 -27.58 -5.14
N ASN A 415 5.31 -26.27 -4.87
CA ASN A 415 5.48 -25.20 -5.87
C ASN A 415 6.09 -23.88 -5.35
N TYR A 416 6.32 -22.96 -6.29
CA TYR A 416 7.28 -21.85 -6.33
C TYR A 416 7.54 -21.09 -5.01
N ASN A 417 7.00 -19.88 -4.81
CA ASN A 417 7.39 -19.02 -3.67
C ASN A 417 6.39 -19.04 -2.51
N GLY A 418 6.84 -18.63 -1.33
CA GLY A 418 5.95 -18.33 -0.20
C GLY A 418 5.12 -17.07 -0.44
N ILE A 419 5.74 -15.91 -0.27
CA ILE A 419 5.14 -14.58 -0.49
C ILE A 419 5.89 -13.89 -1.64
N ALA A 420 5.17 -13.38 -2.64
CA ALA A 420 5.73 -12.73 -3.82
C ALA A 420 5.12 -11.34 -4.05
N LEU A 421 5.96 -10.34 -4.30
CA LEU A 421 5.60 -8.99 -4.73
C LEU A 421 6.17 -8.74 -6.13
N ASP A 422 5.32 -8.31 -7.06
CA ASP A 422 5.68 -7.82 -8.39
C ASP A 422 5.11 -6.40 -8.56
N SER A 423 5.97 -5.43 -8.90
CA SER A 423 5.58 -4.04 -9.16
C SER A 423 4.79 -3.39 -8.00
N SER A 424 5.06 -3.80 -6.75
CA SER A 424 4.19 -3.58 -5.59
C SER A 424 4.94 -2.87 -4.45
N ASN A 425 4.59 -1.62 -4.19
CA ASN A 425 5.37 -0.70 -3.37
C ASN A 425 4.72 -0.40 -2.00
N ASN A 426 5.52 0.06 -1.04
CA ASN A 426 5.07 0.53 0.29
C ASN A 426 4.28 -0.50 1.13
N ASN A 427 4.46 -1.81 0.90
CA ASN A 427 3.77 -2.87 1.65
C ASN A 427 4.46 -3.26 2.97
N GLU A 428 3.68 -3.66 3.96
CA GLU A 428 4.15 -4.18 5.26
C GLU A 428 4.06 -5.72 5.30
N ILE A 429 5.18 -6.42 5.21
CA ILE A 429 5.27 -7.88 5.33
C ILE A 429 5.88 -8.23 6.69
N ARG A 430 5.05 -8.56 7.69
CA ARG A 430 5.51 -8.75 9.08
C ARG A 430 5.05 -10.02 9.79
N ASN A 431 5.95 -10.57 10.61
CA ASN A 431 5.73 -11.73 11.49
C ASN A 431 5.23 -13.00 10.78
N ASN A 432 5.36 -13.12 9.46
CA ASN A 432 4.88 -14.28 8.71
C ASN A 432 5.85 -15.47 8.87
N SER A 433 5.30 -16.67 8.80
CA SER A 433 5.99 -17.92 8.54
C SER A 433 5.95 -18.17 7.04
N ALA A 434 7.10 -18.12 6.36
CA ALA A 434 7.24 -18.39 4.92
C ALA A 434 8.27 -19.52 4.75
N ASN A 435 7.85 -20.73 5.12
CA ASN A 435 8.74 -21.86 5.41
C ASN A 435 8.43 -23.09 4.57
N ASN A 436 9.48 -23.80 4.13
CA ASN A 436 9.38 -25.06 3.36
C ASN A 436 8.65 -24.91 2.00
N ASN A 437 8.81 -23.77 1.31
CA ASN A 437 8.34 -23.55 -0.06
C ASN A 437 9.35 -24.10 -1.09
N HIS A 438 8.92 -24.40 -2.32
CA HIS A 438 9.78 -25.07 -3.31
C HIS A 438 10.95 -24.20 -3.82
N TYR A 439 10.75 -22.88 -3.90
CA TYR A 439 11.75 -21.92 -4.37
C TYR A 439 12.09 -20.93 -3.26
N ASP A 440 11.71 -19.65 -3.36
CA ASP A 440 12.05 -18.63 -2.35
C ASP A 440 10.96 -18.49 -1.29
N GLY A 441 11.34 -18.13 -0.06
CA GLY A 441 10.37 -17.88 1.01
C GLY A 441 9.62 -16.56 0.82
N ILE A 442 10.36 -15.47 0.59
CA ILE A 442 9.81 -14.15 0.25
C ILE A 442 10.57 -13.60 -0.96
N VAL A 443 9.88 -13.10 -1.98
CA VAL A 443 10.50 -12.46 -3.16
C VAL A 443 9.87 -11.11 -3.50
N LEU A 444 10.72 -10.12 -3.80
CA LEU A 444 10.36 -8.81 -4.34
C LEU A 444 10.95 -8.65 -5.75
N LEU A 445 10.13 -8.19 -6.70
CA LEU A 445 10.53 -7.82 -8.06
C LEU A 445 9.96 -6.43 -8.40
N ALA A 446 10.82 -5.49 -8.79
CA ALA A 446 10.43 -4.10 -9.11
C ALA A 446 9.52 -3.45 -8.04
N SER A 447 9.80 -3.73 -6.76
CA SER A 447 8.89 -3.49 -5.64
C SER A 447 9.60 -2.69 -4.55
N ASP A 448 9.30 -1.41 -4.47
CA ASP A 448 10.08 -0.41 -3.73
C ASP A 448 9.47 -0.01 -2.38
N GLU A 449 10.31 0.51 -1.48
CA GLU A 449 9.90 1.10 -0.19
C GLU A 449 9.16 0.14 0.78
N ASN A 450 9.18 -1.17 0.51
CA ASN A 450 8.52 -2.18 1.33
C ASN A 450 9.26 -2.47 2.65
N ILE A 451 8.52 -2.91 3.67
CA ILE A 451 9.07 -3.32 4.97
C ILE A 451 8.86 -4.81 5.20
N ILE A 452 9.95 -5.59 5.09
CA ILE A 452 10.01 -7.01 5.39
C ILE A 452 10.60 -7.17 6.80
N ALA A 453 9.79 -7.41 7.83
CA ALA A 453 10.29 -7.48 9.20
C ALA A 453 9.77 -8.63 10.07
N ASN A 454 10.66 -9.19 10.90
CA ASN A 454 10.39 -10.27 11.87
C ASN A 454 9.80 -11.56 11.28
N ASN A 455 9.95 -11.81 9.97
CA ASN A 455 9.44 -13.02 9.32
C ASN A 455 10.38 -14.21 9.57
N THR A 456 9.83 -15.42 9.63
CA THR A 456 10.61 -16.68 9.68
C THR A 456 10.58 -17.34 8.31
N VAL A 457 11.73 -17.47 7.67
CA VAL A 457 11.86 -17.70 6.22
C VAL A 457 12.89 -18.82 5.92
N LYS A 458 12.57 -20.04 6.37
CA LYS A 458 13.48 -21.18 6.53
C LYS A 458 13.11 -22.40 5.70
N ASN A 459 14.11 -23.25 5.47
CA ASN A 459 13.97 -24.54 4.79
C ASN A 459 13.36 -24.44 3.38
N ASN A 460 13.35 -23.26 2.75
CA ASN A 460 12.85 -23.07 1.40
C ASN A 460 13.87 -23.64 0.39
N GLY A 461 13.39 -24.07 -0.76
CA GLY A 461 14.20 -24.83 -1.72
C GLY A 461 15.32 -24.03 -2.37
N ASN A 462 15.19 -22.71 -2.50
CA ASN A 462 16.23 -21.81 -2.99
C ASN A 462 16.68 -20.82 -1.90
N CYS A 463 16.30 -19.55 -1.96
CA CYS A 463 16.67 -18.52 -1.00
C CYS A 463 15.66 -18.38 0.15
N GLY A 464 16.06 -17.72 1.23
CA GLY A 464 15.13 -17.19 2.22
C GLY A 464 14.37 -16.00 1.65
N ILE A 465 15.06 -14.87 1.53
CA ILE A 465 14.52 -13.61 0.98
C ILE A 465 15.29 -13.22 -0.28
N SER A 466 14.59 -13.01 -1.40
CA SER A 466 15.14 -12.55 -2.68
C SER A 466 14.59 -11.18 -3.05
N ILE A 467 15.44 -10.31 -3.60
CA ILE A 467 15.12 -8.93 -3.98
C ILE A 467 15.75 -8.66 -5.34
N GLY A 468 14.92 -8.31 -6.34
CA GLY A 468 15.36 -8.02 -7.70
C GLY A 468 14.81 -6.70 -8.21
N LEU A 469 15.66 -5.85 -8.82
CA LEU A 469 15.26 -4.56 -9.41
C LEU A 469 14.49 -3.65 -8.43
N SER A 470 14.76 -3.74 -7.12
CA SER A 470 13.91 -3.15 -6.07
C SER A 470 14.71 -2.28 -5.10
N TYR A 471 14.17 -1.11 -4.75
CA TYR A 471 14.91 -0.01 -4.13
C TYR A 471 14.31 0.44 -2.80
N SER A 472 15.14 1.06 -1.95
CA SER A 472 14.72 1.70 -0.69
C SER A 472 14.05 0.78 0.35
N ASN A 473 14.06 -0.55 0.16
CA ASN A 473 13.35 -1.50 1.03
C ASN A 473 14.07 -1.69 2.38
N ARG A 474 13.30 -2.03 3.41
CA ARG A 474 13.80 -2.31 4.76
C ARG A 474 13.59 -3.77 5.15
N ILE A 475 14.68 -4.49 5.38
CA ILE A 475 14.70 -5.92 5.70
C ILE A 475 15.26 -6.09 7.11
N ALA A 476 14.37 -6.26 8.09
CA ALA A 476 14.69 -6.08 9.51
C ALA A 476 14.31 -7.27 10.40
N GLY A 477 15.28 -7.87 11.11
CA GLY A 477 14.99 -8.86 12.16
C GLY A 477 14.39 -10.19 11.69
N ASN A 478 14.48 -10.51 10.39
CA ASN A 478 13.97 -11.76 9.84
C ASN A 478 14.95 -12.93 10.13
N ASP A 479 14.44 -14.16 10.22
CA ASP A 479 15.25 -15.37 10.36
C ASP A 479 15.14 -16.24 9.09
N ALA A 480 16.07 -15.97 8.17
CA ALA A 480 16.21 -16.57 6.85
C ALA A 480 17.32 -17.64 6.84
N SER A 481 17.17 -18.65 7.69
CA SER A 481 18.19 -19.68 7.94
C SER A 481 17.82 -21.06 7.35
N ASN A 482 18.82 -21.88 7.02
CA ASN A 482 18.68 -23.27 6.51
C ASN A 482 18.02 -23.42 5.13
N ASN A 483 18.12 -22.43 4.24
CA ASN A 483 17.55 -22.52 2.89
C ASN A 483 18.47 -23.32 1.95
N ALA A 484 17.87 -24.13 1.07
CA ALA A 484 18.42 -25.44 0.71
C ALA A 484 19.31 -25.48 -0.55
N ASN A 485 19.19 -24.52 -1.46
CA ASN A 485 20.08 -24.35 -2.62
C ASN A 485 20.56 -22.90 -2.85
N GLY A 486 19.96 -21.92 -2.15
CA GLY A 486 20.26 -20.50 -2.29
C GLY A 486 20.91 -19.88 -1.04
N SER A 487 20.78 -18.56 -0.93
CA SER A 487 21.28 -17.74 0.19
C SER A 487 20.20 -17.46 1.24
N GLY A 488 20.59 -16.95 2.41
CA GLY A 488 19.62 -16.43 3.38
C GLY A 488 18.89 -15.19 2.86
N ILE A 489 19.64 -14.17 2.46
CA ILE A 489 19.14 -12.94 1.83
C ILE A 489 19.94 -12.68 0.55
N ALA A 490 19.27 -12.37 -0.55
CA ALA A 490 19.87 -12.13 -1.86
C ALA A 490 19.31 -10.86 -2.53
N LEU A 491 20.19 -9.99 -3.01
CA LEU A 491 19.86 -8.78 -3.78
C LEU A 491 20.48 -8.87 -5.19
N ALA A 492 19.71 -8.48 -6.20
CA ALA A 492 20.14 -8.32 -7.58
C ALA A 492 19.63 -7.00 -8.15
N ASP A 493 20.52 -6.18 -8.70
CA ASP A 493 20.20 -4.89 -9.34
C ASP A 493 19.31 -3.99 -8.43
N SER A 494 19.62 -3.93 -7.12
CA SER A 494 18.73 -3.42 -6.06
C SER A 494 19.46 -2.50 -5.08
N ASN A 495 19.18 -1.18 -5.12
CA ASN A 495 19.98 -0.15 -4.42
C ASN A 495 19.26 0.53 -3.23
N ASP A 496 20.03 1.17 -2.33
CA ASP A 496 19.56 1.85 -1.09
C ASP A 496 18.69 0.99 -0.13
N ASN A 497 18.80 -0.34 -0.21
CA ASN A 497 18.10 -1.25 0.69
C ASN A 497 18.84 -1.37 2.04
N LYS A 498 18.07 -1.54 3.11
CA LYS A 498 18.54 -1.47 4.50
C LYS A 498 18.29 -2.81 5.19
N ILE A 499 19.31 -3.67 5.15
CA ILE A 499 19.30 -5.07 5.61
C ILE A 499 19.92 -5.12 7.01
N HIS A 500 19.10 -5.21 8.06
CA HIS A 500 19.61 -5.10 9.43
C HIS A 500 19.02 -6.05 10.48
N ASN A 501 19.85 -6.44 11.45
CA ASN A 501 19.52 -7.34 12.57
C ASN A 501 18.95 -8.72 12.16
N ASN A 502 19.13 -9.17 10.90
CA ASN A 502 18.59 -10.45 10.42
C ASN A 502 19.49 -11.62 10.84
N ILE A 503 18.90 -12.82 10.88
CA ILE A 503 19.58 -14.10 11.07
C ILE A 503 19.54 -14.85 9.74
N ALA A 504 20.69 -15.06 9.12
CA ALA A 504 20.87 -15.69 7.83
C ALA A 504 21.94 -16.79 7.93
N ASN A 505 21.68 -17.79 8.75
CA ASN A 505 22.63 -18.84 9.11
C ASN A 505 22.35 -20.17 8.37
N TYR A 506 23.36 -21.04 8.26
CA TYR A 506 23.20 -22.42 7.77
C TYR A 506 22.62 -22.58 6.35
N ASN A 507 22.71 -21.55 5.49
CA ASN A 507 22.22 -21.59 4.12
C ASN A 507 23.21 -22.27 3.16
N HIS A 508 22.71 -22.81 2.04
CA HIS A 508 23.49 -23.61 1.09
C HIS A 508 24.50 -22.80 0.26
N LEU A 509 24.25 -21.52 0.03
CA LEU A 509 25.22 -20.60 -0.58
C LEU A 509 25.71 -19.61 0.47
N HIS A 510 25.26 -18.36 0.39
CA HIS A 510 25.75 -17.26 1.21
C HIS A 510 24.78 -16.96 2.36
N GLY A 511 25.23 -16.26 3.41
CA GLY A 511 24.32 -15.67 4.38
C GLY A 511 23.54 -14.50 3.76
N ILE A 512 24.26 -13.47 3.36
CA ILE A 512 23.74 -12.30 2.62
C ILE A 512 24.58 -12.14 1.35
N VAL A 513 23.94 -11.87 0.21
CA VAL A 513 24.65 -11.61 -1.06
C VAL A 513 24.04 -10.46 -1.86
N LEU A 514 24.90 -9.62 -2.43
CA LEU A 514 24.56 -8.50 -3.31
C LEU A 514 25.19 -8.70 -4.69
N TRP A 515 24.39 -8.48 -5.74
CA TRP A 515 24.79 -8.49 -7.15
C TRP A 515 24.34 -7.21 -7.83
N THR A 516 25.26 -6.43 -8.42
CA THR A 516 24.93 -5.14 -9.08
C THR A 516 24.09 -4.19 -8.22
N SER A 517 24.32 -4.21 -6.90
CA SER A 517 23.43 -3.62 -5.89
C SER A 517 24.20 -2.59 -5.07
N ASP A 518 24.06 -1.31 -5.41
CA ASP A 518 24.87 -0.21 -4.87
C ASP A 518 24.18 0.50 -3.68
N GLU A 519 24.96 1.26 -2.90
CA GLU A 519 24.46 2.17 -1.84
C GLU A 519 23.66 1.50 -0.69
N ASN A 520 23.70 0.17 -0.57
CA ASN A 520 22.95 -0.57 0.45
C ASN A 520 23.65 -0.54 1.84
N ILE A 521 22.85 -0.69 2.90
CA ILE A 521 23.34 -0.79 4.29
C ILE A 521 23.08 -2.19 4.83
N ILE A 522 24.15 -2.92 5.16
CA ILE A 522 24.13 -4.26 5.75
C ILE A 522 24.61 -4.14 7.21
N ALA A 523 23.69 -4.12 8.18
CA ALA A 523 24.01 -3.77 9.58
C ALA A 523 23.61 -4.83 10.62
N ASN A 524 24.54 -5.22 11.49
CA ASN A 524 24.29 -6.06 12.68
C ASN A 524 23.64 -7.43 12.39
N ASN A 525 23.82 -7.99 11.19
CA ASN A 525 23.23 -9.29 10.83
C ASN A 525 24.12 -10.45 11.32
N MET A 526 23.49 -11.58 11.66
CA MET A 526 24.17 -12.86 11.89
C MET A 526 24.17 -13.66 10.59
N ALA A 527 25.35 -13.93 10.03
CA ALA A 527 25.51 -14.59 8.73
C ALA A 527 26.48 -15.79 8.86
N LYS A 528 26.19 -16.70 9.80
CA LYS A 528 27.12 -17.72 10.32
C LYS A 528 26.86 -19.12 9.79
N ASN A 529 27.92 -19.92 9.75
CA ASN A 529 27.84 -21.35 9.38
C ASN A 529 27.19 -21.59 8.00
N ASN A 530 27.28 -20.60 7.10
CA ASN A 530 26.83 -20.74 5.73
C ASN A 530 27.87 -21.55 4.96
N ARG A 531 27.42 -22.26 3.92
CA ARG A 531 28.31 -23.15 3.18
C ARG A 531 29.42 -22.38 2.47
N ASN A 532 29.03 -21.32 1.76
CA ASN A 532 29.95 -20.38 1.13
C ASN A 532 30.12 -19.16 2.07
N GLU A 533 30.21 -17.96 1.53
CA GLU A 533 30.49 -16.75 2.30
C GLU A 533 29.39 -16.37 3.30
N GLY A 534 29.79 -15.76 4.43
CA GLY A 534 28.83 -15.13 5.32
C GLY A 534 28.16 -13.93 4.63
N ILE A 535 28.96 -12.99 4.12
CA ILE A 535 28.49 -11.84 3.32
C ILE A 535 29.31 -11.77 2.03
N TYR A 536 28.64 -11.71 0.88
CA TYR A 536 29.29 -11.53 -0.43
C TYR A 536 28.76 -10.31 -1.17
N ILE A 537 29.65 -9.41 -1.52
CA ILE A 537 29.41 -8.19 -2.31
C ILE A 537 30.05 -8.42 -3.68
N LYS A 538 29.27 -8.35 -4.76
CA LYS A 538 29.79 -8.56 -6.11
C LYS A 538 29.25 -7.54 -7.09
N SER A 539 30.13 -6.91 -7.87
CA SER A 539 29.78 -5.87 -8.85
C SER A 539 28.96 -4.73 -8.22
N SER A 540 29.21 -4.45 -6.94
CA SER A 540 28.32 -3.68 -6.05
C SER A 540 29.14 -2.67 -5.23
N ASN A 541 28.85 -1.38 -5.38
CA ASN A 541 29.69 -0.28 -4.95
C ASN A 541 29.02 0.61 -3.89
N ASN A 542 29.80 1.41 -3.17
CA ASN A 542 29.30 2.39 -2.17
C ASN A 542 28.45 1.78 -1.03
N ASN A 543 28.53 0.46 -0.79
CA ASN A 543 27.77 -0.22 0.26
C ASN A 543 28.44 -0.10 1.62
N ARG A 544 27.64 -0.13 2.69
CA ARG A 544 28.10 -0.03 4.09
C ARG A 544 27.79 -1.31 4.87
N ILE A 545 28.82 -2.09 5.16
CA ILE A 545 28.77 -3.39 5.84
C ILE A 545 29.30 -3.19 7.27
N THR A 546 28.40 -3.08 8.25
CA THR A 546 28.73 -2.70 9.63
C THR A 546 28.24 -3.68 10.71
N GLY A 547 29.13 -4.07 11.63
CA GLY A 547 28.75 -4.77 12.87
C GLY A 547 28.18 -6.18 12.70
N ASN A 548 28.29 -6.77 11.50
CA ASN A 548 27.79 -8.10 11.21
C ASN A 548 28.72 -9.19 11.75
N ASP A 549 28.20 -10.39 11.98
CA ASP A 549 29.00 -11.55 12.36
C ASP A 549 28.88 -12.66 11.30
N ALA A 550 29.88 -12.68 10.43
CA ALA A 550 30.05 -13.53 9.26
C ALA A 550 31.15 -14.58 9.53
N SER A 551 30.86 -15.48 10.47
CA SER A 551 31.83 -16.44 11.02
C SER A 551 31.44 -17.91 10.74
N ASN A 552 32.45 -18.78 10.65
CA ASN A 552 32.37 -20.22 10.42
C ASN A 552 31.87 -20.65 9.01
N SER A 553 32.24 -19.92 7.95
CA SER A 553 31.96 -20.34 6.57
C SER A 553 32.72 -21.62 6.15
N ASP A 554 31.99 -22.65 5.72
CA ASP A 554 32.49 -24.04 5.56
C ASP A 554 33.44 -24.26 4.37
N TYR A 555 33.36 -23.44 3.34
CA TYR A 555 34.17 -23.56 2.12
C TYR A 555 35.01 -22.32 1.80
N TYR A 556 34.52 -21.11 2.09
CA TYR A 556 35.09 -19.85 1.58
C TYR A 556 35.36 -18.80 2.68
N HIS A 557 34.81 -17.59 2.54
CA HIS A 557 35.23 -16.39 3.26
C HIS A 557 34.20 -15.91 4.29
N GLY A 558 34.60 -15.08 5.25
CA GLY A 558 33.63 -14.37 6.10
C GLY A 558 32.90 -13.30 5.31
N ILE A 559 33.64 -12.28 4.90
CA ILE A 559 33.18 -11.19 4.03
C ILE A 559 34.02 -11.20 2.75
N ALA A 560 33.36 -11.15 1.59
CA ALA A 560 34.00 -11.11 0.27
C ALA A 560 33.50 -9.93 -0.57
N LEU A 561 34.40 -9.25 -1.27
CA LEU A 561 34.15 -8.21 -2.28
C LEU A 561 34.77 -8.65 -3.61
N SER A 562 34.02 -8.56 -4.71
CA SER A 562 34.50 -8.90 -6.05
C SER A 562 34.00 -7.90 -7.07
N GLN A 563 34.89 -7.22 -7.80
CA GLN A 563 34.52 -6.14 -8.72
C GLN A 563 33.69 -5.04 -8.00
N SER A 564 34.04 -4.72 -6.75
CA SER A 564 33.21 -3.96 -5.81
C SER A 564 34.04 -2.87 -5.14
N ASP A 565 33.77 -1.62 -5.47
CA ASP A 565 34.60 -0.45 -5.17
C ASP A 565 33.89 0.54 -4.21
N ASP A 566 34.65 1.43 -3.58
CA ASP A 566 34.13 2.50 -2.69
C ASP A 566 33.29 2.03 -1.47
N ASN A 567 33.37 0.77 -1.06
CA ASN A 567 32.55 0.23 0.06
C ASN A 567 33.18 0.47 1.45
N GLU A 568 32.35 0.63 2.48
CA GLU A 568 32.74 0.72 3.89
C GLU A 568 32.49 -0.61 4.64
N ILE A 569 33.54 -1.31 5.06
CA ILE A 569 33.49 -2.55 5.85
C ILE A 569 34.03 -2.27 7.25
N HIS A 570 33.17 -2.17 8.27
CA HIS A 570 33.64 -1.85 9.62
C HIS A 570 32.93 -2.52 10.80
N ASN A 571 33.63 -2.66 11.92
CA ASN A 571 33.13 -3.29 13.16
C ASN A 571 32.68 -4.77 13.01
N ASN A 572 32.93 -5.44 11.89
CA ASN A 572 32.42 -6.80 11.63
C ASN A 572 33.29 -7.87 12.31
N ILE A 573 32.69 -9.03 12.54
CA ILE A 573 33.33 -10.23 13.05
C ILE A 573 33.37 -11.28 11.93
N ALA A 574 34.56 -11.71 11.55
CA ALA A 574 34.81 -12.66 10.47
C ALA A 574 35.78 -13.75 10.92
N ASN A 575 35.32 -14.63 11.81
CA ASN A 575 36.14 -15.62 12.50
C ASN A 575 35.89 -17.06 12.01
N TYR A 576 36.90 -17.93 12.16
CA TYR A 576 36.81 -19.37 11.88
C TYR A 576 36.35 -19.72 10.44
N ASN A 577 36.46 -18.79 9.50
CA ASN A 577 36.10 -19.00 8.09
C ASN A 577 37.23 -19.76 7.39
N ARG A 578 36.85 -20.74 6.56
CA ARG A 578 37.79 -21.73 6.06
C ARG A 578 38.92 -21.17 5.20
N TYR A 579 38.73 -20.05 4.50
CA TYR A 579 39.75 -19.55 3.55
C TYR A 579 40.30 -18.15 3.87
N CYS A 580 39.45 -17.15 4.15
CA CYS A 580 39.91 -15.94 4.85
C CYS A 580 38.77 -15.20 5.59
N GLY A 581 39.13 -14.30 6.51
CA GLY A 581 38.17 -13.45 7.21
C GLY A 581 37.52 -12.44 6.27
N ILE A 582 38.34 -11.57 5.67
CA ILE A 582 37.92 -10.56 4.68
C ILE A 582 38.69 -10.78 3.37
N GLY A 583 38.02 -10.75 2.21
CA GLY A 583 38.65 -10.98 0.90
C GLY A 583 38.18 -10.00 -0.17
N LEU A 584 39.11 -9.47 -0.96
CA LEU A 584 38.89 -8.52 -2.06
C LEU A 584 39.50 -9.07 -3.36
N TRP A 585 38.75 -9.00 -4.47
CA TRP A 585 39.20 -9.39 -5.82
C TRP A 585 38.82 -8.33 -6.85
N THR A 586 39.80 -7.60 -7.39
CA THR A 586 39.56 -6.46 -8.30
C THR A 586 38.56 -5.51 -7.65
N SER A 587 38.95 -4.85 -6.57
CA SER A 587 38.02 -4.17 -5.65
C SER A 587 38.81 -3.11 -4.93
N ASP A 588 38.57 -1.86 -5.31
CA ASP A 588 39.49 -0.75 -5.11
C ASP A 588 38.86 0.37 -4.24
N GLU A 589 39.70 1.23 -3.66
CA GLU A 589 39.32 2.39 -2.81
C GLU A 589 38.47 2.06 -1.55
N ASN A 590 38.17 0.79 -1.25
CA ASN A 590 37.33 0.38 -0.12
C ASN A 590 37.99 0.71 1.24
N ILE A 591 37.15 0.96 2.26
CA ILE A 591 37.58 1.22 3.64
C ILE A 591 37.29 -0.02 4.50
N ILE A 592 38.33 -0.63 5.08
CA ILE A 592 38.23 -1.81 5.95
C ILE A 592 38.73 -1.41 7.34
N ALA A 593 37.81 -1.15 8.28
CA ALA A 593 38.14 -0.52 9.56
C ALA A 593 37.58 -1.23 10.81
N ASN A 594 38.38 -1.41 11.86
CA ASN A 594 37.94 -1.94 13.17
C ASN A 594 37.23 -3.32 13.11
N ASN A 595 37.50 -4.15 12.10
CA ASN A 595 36.96 -5.50 12.02
C ASN A 595 37.79 -6.48 12.88
N THR A 596 37.25 -7.65 13.19
CA THR A 596 37.98 -8.76 13.82
C THR A 596 37.98 -9.96 12.90
N ALA A 597 39.15 -10.34 12.40
CA ALA A 597 39.34 -11.49 11.53
C ALA A 597 40.32 -12.46 12.21
N SER A 598 39.78 -13.49 12.88
CA SER A 598 40.58 -14.44 13.65
C SER A 598 40.36 -15.91 13.30
N ARG A 599 41.42 -16.70 13.39
CA ARG A 599 41.43 -18.17 13.20
C ARG A 599 40.93 -18.62 11.82
N ASN A 600 41.20 -17.82 10.80
CA ASN A 600 40.96 -18.12 9.39
C ASN A 600 42.27 -18.56 8.70
N ASP A 601 42.18 -19.13 7.50
CA ASP A 601 43.39 -19.48 6.70
C ASP A 601 44.12 -18.25 6.11
N ALA A 602 43.46 -17.10 6.09
CA ALA A 602 44.09 -15.78 6.08
C ALA A 602 43.24 -14.76 6.85
N GLY A 603 43.86 -13.80 7.54
CA GLY A 603 43.15 -12.67 8.14
C GLY A 603 42.44 -11.84 7.05
N ILE A 604 43.22 -11.32 6.10
CA ILE A 604 42.74 -10.64 4.90
C ILE A 604 43.42 -11.19 3.62
N TYR A 605 42.67 -11.21 2.51
CA TYR A 605 43.17 -11.52 1.15
C TYR A 605 42.88 -10.32 0.24
N LEU A 606 43.89 -9.79 -0.44
CA LEU A 606 43.78 -8.79 -1.51
C LEU A 606 44.33 -9.38 -2.83
N GLN A 607 43.55 -9.32 -3.91
CA GLN A 607 43.98 -9.78 -5.24
C GLN A 607 43.62 -8.77 -6.33
N SER A 608 44.64 -8.18 -6.96
CA SER A 608 44.47 -7.07 -7.92
C SER A 608 43.57 -5.96 -7.35
N SER A 609 43.73 -5.64 -6.07
CA SER A 609 42.87 -4.74 -5.29
C SER A 609 43.72 -3.60 -4.73
N ASP A 610 43.61 -2.41 -5.30
CA ASP A 610 44.49 -1.27 -5.06
C ASP A 610 43.78 -0.13 -4.29
N ASN A 611 44.57 0.76 -3.67
CA ASN A 611 44.16 1.97 -2.94
C ASN A 611 43.23 1.78 -1.73
N ASN A 612 42.82 0.56 -1.39
CA ASN A 612 42.01 0.28 -0.19
C ASN A 612 42.73 0.74 1.09
N ARG A 613 41.95 1.10 2.11
CA ARG A 613 42.45 1.60 3.40
C ARG A 613 42.07 0.69 4.55
N ILE A 614 43.07 0.06 5.15
CA ILE A 614 42.91 -1.08 6.05
C ILE A 614 43.54 -0.72 7.40
N TYR A 615 42.74 -0.32 8.40
CA TYR A 615 43.24 0.20 9.67
C TYR A 615 42.35 -0.17 10.87
N LEU A 616 42.88 -0.15 12.09
CA LEU A 616 42.22 -0.58 13.34
C LEU A 616 41.72 -2.04 13.36
N ASN A 617 42.00 -2.86 12.34
CA ASN A 617 41.53 -4.25 12.32
C ASN A 617 42.32 -5.11 13.30
N ASN A 618 41.73 -6.23 13.73
CA ASN A 618 42.32 -7.19 14.65
C ASN A 618 42.54 -8.51 13.92
N PHE A 619 43.78 -8.76 13.50
CA PHE A 619 44.19 -10.02 12.87
C PHE A 619 44.83 -10.92 13.94
N ILE A 620 44.16 -12.05 14.24
CA ILE A 620 44.48 -12.89 15.42
C ILE A 620 44.46 -14.38 15.06
N ALA A 621 45.57 -15.08 15.28
CA ALA A 621 45.70 -16.53 15.20
C ALA A 621 45.23 -17.14 13.87
N ASN A 622 45.36 -16.39 12.77
CA ASN A 622 45.14 -16.86 11.41
C ASN A 622 46.34 -17.69 10.94
N THR A 623 46.17 -18.57 9.94
CA THR A 623 47.29 -19.33 9.35
C THR A 623 48.34 -18.40 8.71
N VAL A 624 47.87 -17.25 8.18
CA VAL A 624 48.68 -16.09 7.73
C VAL A 624 47.84 -14.83 7.99
N ASN A 625 48.39 -13.72 8.47
CA ASN A 625 47.55 -12.53 8.69
C ASN A 625 47.18 -11.77 7.39
N VAL A 626 48.09 -11.64 6.41
CA VAL A 626 47.80 -11.06 5.07
C VAL A 626 48.20 -11.98 3.92
N LYS A 627 47.35 -12.08 2.90
CA LYS A 627 47.70 -12.51 1.54
C LYS A 627 47.48 -11.32 0.59
N SER A 628 48.53 -10.82 -0.06
CA SER A 628 48.46 -9.73 -1.04
C SER A 628 49.09 -10.16 -2.35
N PHE A 629 48.37 -9.99 -3.47
CA PHE A 629 48.83 -10.36 -4.81
C PHE A 629 48.51 -9.24 -5.80
N SER A 630 49.55 -8.62 -6.37
CA SER A 630 49.43 -7.48 -7.31
C SER A 630 48.50 -6.37 -6.78
N SER A 631 48.64 -6.02 -5.51
CA SER A 631 47.75 -5.12 -4.75
C SER A 631 48.58 -4.17 -3.90
N THR A 632 48.27 -2.88 -3.91
CA THR A 632 49.02 -1.76 -3.30
C THR A 632 48.07 -0.91 -2.46
N ASN A 633 48.21 -0.94 -1.13
CA ASN A 633 47.18 -0.42 -0.23
C ASN A 633 47.75 0.40 0.94
N SER A 634 46.89 1.21 1.58
CA SER A 634 47.23 1.95 2.81
C SER A 634 46.77 1.13 4.02
N TRP A 635 47.69 0.94 4.97
CA TRP A 635 47.48 0.09 6.14
C TRP A 635 47.35 0.91 7.45
N ASP A 636 47.01 2.19 7.29
CA ASP A 636 46.95 3.22 8.31
C ASP A 636 45.77 4.20 8.04
N SER A 637 45.40 4.97 9.06
CA SER A 637 44.31 5.95 8.96
C SER A 637 44.65 7.10 7.98
N SER A 638 43.64 7.67 7.32
CA SER A 638 43.84 8.81 6.39
C SER A 638 44.23 10.12 7.07
N SER A 639 44.01 10.20 8.38
CA SER A 639 44.35 11.33 9.26
C SER A 639 44.75 10.82 10.63
N GLU A 640 45.38 11.68 11.43
CA GLU A 640 45.58 11.42 12.86
C GLU A 640 44.23 11.20 13.55
N ILE A 641 44.17 10.23 14.47
CA ILE A 641 43.02 9.93 15.32
C ILE A 641 43.42 10.21 16.77
N THR A 642 42.54 10.86 17.54
CA THR A 642 42.77 11.06 18.98
C THR A 642 42.20 9.89 19.76
N TYR A 643 43.04 9.21 20.53
CA TYR A 643 42.72 7.98 21.24
C TYR A 643 43.22 8.02 22.70
N THR A 644 42.88 6.99 23.49
CA THR A 644 43.29 6.86 24.89
C THR A 644 43.88 5.46 25.13
N TYR A 645 45.15 5.39 25.52
CA TYR A 645 45.89 4.16 25.77
C TYR A 645 46.48 4.19 27.19
N ASN A 646 46.29 3.12 27.96
CA ASN A 646 46.69 3.02 29.37
C ASN A 646 46.28 4.21 30.28
N GLY A 647 45.21 4.94 29.91
CA GLY A 647 44.70 6.11 30.64
C GLY A 647 45.30 7.46 30.20
N SER A 648 46.33 7.46 29.35
CA SER A 648 46.88 8.65 28.69
C SER A 648 46.20 8.90 27.35
N ARG A 649 46.10 10.18 26.92
CA ARG A 649 45.46 10.58 25.67
C ARG A 649 46.52 11.00 24.64
N TYR A 650 46.42 10.46 23.43
CA TYR A 650 47.37 10.64 22.33
C TYR A 650 46.63 11.01 21.05
N THR A 651 47.34 11.58 20.08
CA THR A 651 46.85 11.84 18.72
C THR A 651 47.96 11.46 17.76
N ASN A 652 47.71 10.46 16.92
CA ASN A 652 48.67 9.91 15.96
C ASN A 652 47.88 9.21 14.84
N TYR A 653 48.54 8.81 13.75
CA TYR A 653 47.97 7.87 12.80
C TYR A 653 47.83 6.48 13.46
N LEU A 654 46.85 5.68 13.03
CA LEU A 654 46.61 4.34 13.61
C LEU A 654 46.53 3.27 12.51
N GLY A 655 47.31 2.21 12.68
CA GLY A 655 47.30 1.00 11.87
C GLY A 655 46.46 -0.11 12.50
N ASN A 656 46.87 -1.36 12.33
CA ASN A 656 46.13 -2.56 12.71
C ASN A 656 46.81 -3.32 13.86
N TYR A 657 46.06 -4.15 14.56
CA TYR A 657 46.61 -5.13 15.50
C TYR A 657 46.93 -6.45 14.79
N TRP A 658 48.15 -6.94 15.02
CA TRP A 658 48.67 -8.19 14.46
C TRP A 658 49.21 -9.08 15.59
N ASP A 659 48.73 -10.32 15.71
CA ASP A 659 49.21 -11.22 16.77
C ASP A 659 50.62 -11.81 16.52
N ASP A 660 51.19 -11.58 15.34
CA ASP A 660 52.58 -11.87 14.98
C ASP A 660 53.50 -10.62 15.00
N TYR A 661 53.00 -9.46 15.43
CA TYR A 661 53.86 -8.29 15.66
C TYR A 661 54.79 -8.50 16.87
N THR A 662 56.06 -8.10 16.72
CA THR A 662 57.13 -8.33 17.70
C THR A 662 58.02 -7.10 17.93
N GLY A 663 57.60 -5.93 17.47
CA GLY A 663 58.28 -4.66 17.76
C GLY A 663 58.01 -4.15 19.18
N SER A 664 58.73 -3.10 19.57
CA SER A 664 58.55 -2.39 20.83
C SER A 664 57.59 -1.20 20.71
N ASP A 665 57.13 -0.73 21.86
CA ASP A 665 56.47 0.57 22.09
C ASP A 665 57.31 1.23 23.19
N ALA A 666 58.21 2.13 22.79
CA ALA A 666 59.28 2.64 23.66
C ALA A 666 58.97 3.98 24.32
N ASP A 667 58.05 4.77 23.76
CA ASP A 667 57.55 6.01 24.37
C ASP A 667 56.23 5.84 25.14
N GLY A 668 55.53 4.72 24.94
CA GLY A 668 54.30 4.37 25.64
C GLY A 668 53.03 4.91 24.98
N ASP A 669 53.06 5.34 23.72
CA ASP A 669 51.86 5.79 22.99
C ASP A 669 50.95 4.64 22.53
N GLY A 670 51.44 3.40 22.56
CA GLY A 670 50.68 2.19 22.20
C GLY A 670 50.73 1.81 20.72
N ILE A 671 51.53 2.51 19.93
CA ILE A 671 51.90 2.16 18.56
C ILE A 671 53.31 1.56 18.57
N GLY A 672 53.56 0.60 17.70
CA GLY A 672 54.87 -0.04 17.59
C GLY A 672 55.89 0.83 16.87
N ASP A 673 57.08 1.03 17.47
CA ASP A 673 58.22 1.83 16.98
C ASP A 673 58.74 1.42 15.58
N THR A 674 58.26 0.28 15.04
CA THR A 674 58.76 -0.31 13.80
C THR A 674 57.61 -0.78 12.89
N PRO A 675 57.57 -0.40 11.60
CA PRO A 675 56.49 -0.82 10.70
C PRO A 675 56.36 -2.34 10.54
N HIS A 676 55.12 -2.85 10.54
CA HIS A 676 54.82 -4.23 10.17
C HIS A 676 54.82 -4.35 8.63
N ARG A 677 55.66 -5.24 8.08
CA ARG A 677 55.93 -5.34 6.63
C ARG A 677 54.93 -6.24 5.91
N ILE A 678 54.27 -5.71 4.87
CA ILE A 678 53.17 -6.38 4.16
C ILE A 678 53.51 -6.47 2.67
N THR A 679 54.35 -7.42 2.29
CA THR A 679 54.86 -7.61 0.92
C THR A 679 55.60 -6.39 0.35
N SER A 680 54.95 -5.56 -0.48
CA SER A 680 55.43 -4.24 -0.93
C SER A 680 55.13 -3.11 0.04
N ASP A 681 54.05 -3.27 0.80
CA ASP A 681 53.43 -2.25 1.63
C ASP A 681 53.94 -2.36 3.08
N ASN A 682 53.56 -1.41 3.93
CA ASN A 682 53.81 -1.49 5.37
C ASN A 682 52.62 -0.89 6.12
N ASP A 683 52.26 -1.51 7.23
CA ASP A 683 51.53 -0.83 8.31
C ASP A 683 52.58 -0.04 9.11
N ASN A 684 52.51 1.28 9.03
CA ASN A 684 53.50 2.18 9.64
C ASN A 684 53.20 2.49 11.11
N TYR A 685 52.00 2.14 11.59
CA TYR A 685 51.50 2.46 12.93
C TYR A 685 50.83 1.22 13.59
N PRO A 686 51.51 0.06 13.65
CA PRO A 686 50.91 -1.18 14.13
C PRO A 686 50.56 -1.08 15.62
N LEU A 687 49.39 -1.59 15.99
CA LEU A 687 48.86 -1.49 17.35
C LEU A 687 49.47 -2.58 18.25
N ILE A 688 49.91 -2.19 19.44
CA ILE A 688 50.43 -3.10 20.48
C ILE A 688 49.33 -3.96 21.12
N LEU A 689 48.09 -3.45 21.18
CA LEU A 689 46.92 -4.16 21.70
C LEU A 689 45.77 -4.15 20.67
N HIS A 690 44.75 -4.97 20.90
CA HIS A 690 43.54 -4.97 20.06
C HIS A 690 42.91 -3.56 20.03
N ALA A 691 42.35 -3.13 18.89
CA ALA A 691 41.91 -1.73 18.66
C ALA A 691 40.90 -1.19 19.70
N ARG A 692 40.08 -2.05 20.31
CA ARG A 692 39.18 -1.65 21.42
C ARG A 692 39.90 -0.97 22.60
N ASN A 693 41.18 -1.28 22.84
CA ASN A 693 41.95 -0.73 23.97
C ASN A 693 42.37 0.74 23.77
N TYR A 694 42.09 1.32 22.60
CA TYR A 694 42.43 2.69 22.21
C TYR A 694 41.21 3.64 22.37
N PHE A 695 40.00 3.07 22.44
CA PHE A 695 38.73 3.83 22.55
C PHE A 695 37.89 3.44 23.78
N GLY A 696 38.25 2.37 24.49
CA GLY A 696 37.47 1.85 25.62
C GLY A 696 36.10 1.34 25.17
N ASP A 697 35.09 1.53 26.01
CA ASP A 697 33.70 1.15 25.68
C ASP A 697 33.05 2.07 24.63
N GLN A 698 33.73 3.12 24.15
CA GLN A 698 33.24 4.00 23.08
C GLN A 698 33.55 3.42 21.68
N ILE A 699 32.99 2.25 21.38
CA ILE A 699 33.18 1.52 20.11
C ILE A 699 32.37 2.13 18.94
N TYR A 700 32.23 3.46 18.90
CA TYR A 700 31.35 4.19 17.97
C TYR A 700 32.00 5.48 17.43
N LEU A 701 33.15 5.35 16.74
CA LEU A 701 33.68 6.43 15.88
C LEU A 701 32.79 6.71 14.65
N TYR A 702 31.88 5.79 14.33
CA TYR A 702 30.74 6.01 13.45
C TYR A 702 29.47 5.66 14.22
N PRO A 703 28.33 6.32 13.92
CA PRO A 703 27.11 6.15 14.71
C PRO A 703 26.65 4.69 14.70
N SER A 704 26.44 4.14 15.90
CA SER A 704 25.58 2.97 16.06
C SER A 704 24.18 3.33 15.55
N PRO A 705 23.50 2.45 14.80
CA PRO A 705 22.05 2.53 14.69
C PRO A 705 21.47 2.57 16.11
N THR A 706 20.53 3.49 16.36
CA THR A 706 19.94 3.68 17.69
C THR A 706 19.49 2.33 18.26
N PRO A 707 19.86 1.96 19.50
CA PRO A 707 19.28 0.76 20.12
C PRO A 707 17.76 0.90 20.09
N MET A 708 17.06 -0.20 19.81
CA MET A 708 15.59 -0.15 19.83
C MET A 708 15.11 0.38 21.19
N PRO A 709 14.02 1.18 21.21
CA PRO A 709 13.37 1.54 22.46
C PRO A 709 13.06 0.29 23.29
N GLU A 710 12.94 0.47 24.61
CA GLU A 710 12.44 -0.61 25.48
C GLU A 710 11.10 -1.13 24.92
N GLN A 711 10.82 -2.43 25.17
CA GLN A 711 9.50 -2.97 24.84
C GLN A 711 8.44 -2.24 25.68
N LYS A 712 7.81 -1.24 25.06
CA LYS A 712 6.68 -0.49 25.64
C LYS A 712 5.66 -1.46 26.23
N THR A 713 5.07 -1.10 27.36
CA THR A 713 4.03 -1.94 28.01
C THR A 713 2.78 -1.16 28.36
N TRP A 714 1.69 -1.89 28.59
CA TRP A 714 0.40 -1.30 28.94
C TRP A 714 0.36 -0.98 30.45
N HIS A 715 0.26 0.31 30.76
CA HIS A 715 0.19 0.84 32.13
C HIS A 715 -1.19 1.41 32.41
N SER A 716 -1.88 0.93 33.45
CA SER A 716 -3.18 1.49 33.87
C SER A 716 -3.02 2.92 34.41
N VAL A 717 -3.92 3.81 33.98
CA VAL A 717 -3.87 5.27 34.19
C VAL A 717 -4.98 5.72 35.14
N ASN A 718 -6.22 5.31 34.89
CA ASN A 718 -7.40 5.70 35.67
C ASN A 718 -8.60 4.79 35.35
N THR A 719 -9.60 4.78 36.24
CA THR A 719 -10.90 4.13 36.00
C THR A 719 -12.04 5.06 36.35
N PHE A 720 -13.06 5.16 35.49
CA PHE A 720 -14.25 6.01 35.70
C PHE A 720 -15.52 5.16 35.65
N THR A 721 -16.40 5.28 36.65
CA THR A 721 -17.70 4.58 36.67
C THR A 721 -18.88 5.53 36.87
N GLY A 722 -20.05 5.20 36.30
CA GLY A 722 -21.26 6.01 36.41
C GLY A 722 -22.53 5.24 36.03
N THR A 723 -23.70 5.89 36.14
CA THR A 723 -25.02 5.32 35.84
C THR A 723 -25.86 6.21 34.92
N GLU A 724 -25.28 7.32 34.45
CA GLU A 724 -25.91 8.34 33.62
C GLU A 724 -24.83 9.04 32.78
N GLY A 725 -25.23 9.83 31.78
CA GLY A 725 -24.31 10.61 30.95
C GLY A 725 -23.66 11.76 31.73
N ARG A 726 -22.33 11.90 31.63
CA ARG A 726 -21.56 13.00 32.23
C ARG A 726 -20.19 13.17 31.57
N THR A 727 -19.57 14.32 31.78
CA THR A 727 -18.14 14.53 31.50
C THR A 727 -17.28 13.98 32.65
N THR A 728 -16.14 13.35 32.36
CA THR A 728 -15.17 12.90 33.38
C THR A 728 -14.19 14.01 33.75
N PRO A 729 -13.52 13.92 34.91
CA PRO A 729 -12.27 14.65 35.14
C PRO A 729 -11.21 14.30 34.10
N SER A 730 -10.29 15.22 33.86
CA SER A 730 -9.13 15.02 32.99
C SER A 730 -8.16 13.96 33.54
N PHE A 731 -7.46 13.29 32.63
CA PHE A 731 -6.39 12.32 32.93
C PHE A 731 -5.24 12.48 31.92
N ALA A 732 -4.03 12.12 32.33
CA ALA A 732 -2.81 12.37 31.55
C ALA A 732 -2.24 11.09 30.92
N ILE A 733 -1.99 11.16 29.61
CA ILE A 733 -1.36 10.14 28.79
C ILE A 733 0.09 10.58 28.49
N LYS A 734 1.04 9.66 28.63
CA LYS A 734 2.48 9.86 28.37
C LYS A 734 2.94 9.18 27.08
N GLY A 735 2.31 8.08 26.70
CA GLY A 735 2.62 7.34 25.49
C GLY A 735 2.03 7.98 24.23
N ASP A 736 2.50 7.48 23.09
CA ASP A 736 2.04 7.93 21.77
C ASP A 736 0.72 7.25 21.36
N THR A 737 0.28 6.27 22.15
CA THR A 737 -0.88 5.41 21.91
C THR A 737 -1.39 4.92 23.25
N TRP A 738 -2.70 4.91 23.42
CA TRP A 738 -3.38 4.49 24.64
C TRP A 738 -4.65 3.72 24.29
N ARG A 739 -5.35 3.18 25.29
CA ARG A 739 -6.58 2.40 25.10
C ARG A 739 -7.53 2.55 26.28
N VAL A 740 -8.79 2.27 26.02
CA VAL A 740 -9.87 2.31 27.01
C VAL A 740 -10.60 0.97 26.96
N LYS A 741 -10.44 0.15 27.98
CA LYS A 741 -11.34 -0.99 28.22
C LYS A 741 -12.62 -0.41 28.80
N TRP A 742 -13.77 -0.79 28.28
CA TRP A 742 -15.03 -0.25 28.75
C TRP A 742 -16.09 -1.34 28.91
N LEU A 743 -17.05 -1.09 29.77
CA LEU A 743 -18.06 -2.04 30.23
C LEU A 743 -19.37 -1.31 30.48
N VAL A 744 -20.49 -1.97 30.16
CA VAL A 744 -21.85 -1.45 30.36
C VAL A 744 -22.78 -2.56 30.85
N LYS A 745 -23.49 -2.29 31.94
CA LYS A 745 -24.54 -3.12 32.54
C LYS A 745 -25.88 -2.41 32.39
N ILE A 746 -26.91 -3.13 31.99
CA ILE A 746 -28.27 -2.61 31.75
C ILE A 746 -29.33 -3.61 32.24
N SER A 747 -30.49 -3.07 32.60
CA SER A 747 -31.72 -3.82 32.87
C SER A 747 -32.88 -3.46 31.93
N SER A 748 -32.65 -2.53 30.98
CA SER A 748 -33.60 -2.09 29.95
C SER A 748 -33.51 -2.92 28.66
N THR A 749 -34.60 -2.95 27.89
CA THR A 749 -34.68 -3.58 26.56
C THR A 749 -34.33 -2.63 25.41
N PHE A 750 -33.77 -1.46 25.71
CA PHE A 750 -33.20 -0.53 24.75
C PHE A 750 -32.36 0.49 25.54
N SER A 751 -31.05 0.54 25.30
CA SER A 751 -30.14 1.31 26.16
C SER A 751 -28.92 1.75 25.36
N PHE A 752 -28.42 2.96 25.59
CA PHE A 752 -27.37 3.59 24.78
C PHE A 752 -26.23 4.15 25.63
N PHE A 753 -25.02 3.92 25.17
CA PHE A 753 -23.77 4.39 25.76
C PHE A 753 -22.87 4.96 24.66
N TYR A 754 -22.45 6.21 24.81
CA TYR A 754 -21.61 6.93 23.86
C TYR A 754 -20.43 7.55 24.63
N VAL A 755 -19.22 7.46 24.10
CA VAL A 755 -18.03 8.09 24.68
C VAL A 755 -17.30 8.90 23.61
N HIS A 756 -17.32 10.22 23.78
CA HIS A 756 -16.47 11.15 23.05
C HIS A 756 -15.17 11.38 23.81
N VAL A 757 -14.03 11.45 23.11
CA VAL A 757 -12.73 11.81 23.68
C VAL A 757 -12.32 13.21 23.23
N TYR A 758 -11.93 14.06 24.18
CA TYR A 758 -11.42 15.41 23.91
C TYR A 758 -10.08 15.64 24.59
N ARG A 759 -9.24 16.52 24.02
CA ARG A 759 -8.08 17.08 24.74
C ARG A 759 -8.58 18.06 25.81
N GLU A 760 -7.87 18.15 26.93
CA GLU A 760 -8.18 19.11 27.98
C GLU A 760 -8.19 20.55 27.45
N GLY A 761 -9.37 21.19 27.51
CA GLY A 761 -9.60 22.54 26.97
C GLY A 761 -10.22 22.62 25.59
N GLN A 762 -10.37 21.50 24.86
CA GLN A 762 -11.11 21.44 23.59
C GLN A 762 -12.53 20.91 23.79
N THR A 763 -13.51 21.41 23.03
CA THR A 763 -14.95 21.05 23.18
C THR A 763 -15.68 20.74 21.87
N SER A 764 -14.96 20.67 20.74
CA SER A 764 -15.53 20.44 19.40
C SER A 764 -14.65 19.59 18.49
N GLU A 765 -13.33 19.71 18.60
CA GLU A 765 -12.39 18.79 17.93
C GLU A 765 -12.34 17.46 18.69
N LEU A 766 -12.96 16.44 18.10
CA LEU A 766 -12.91 15.06 18.60
C LEU A 766 -11.52 14.46 18.41
N VAL A 767 -11.04 13.77 19.44
CA VAL A 767 -9.79 13.02 19.41
C VAL A 767 -10.04 11.60 18.92
N ASP A 768 -11.12 11.01 19.40
CA ASP A 768 -11.65 9.70 19.04
C ASP A 768 -13.05 9.55 19.66
N GLU A 769 -13.82 8.55 19.22
CA GLU A 769 -15.12 8.22 19.80
C GLU A 769 -15.50 6.75 19.61
N TRP A 770 -16.46 6.30 20.42
CA TRP A 770 -17.14 5.02 20.23
C TRP A 770 -18.52 5.04 20.90
N SER A 771 -19.40 4.15 20.44
CA SER A 771 -20.73 4.03 20.99
C SER A 771 -21.27 2.61 20.95
N TRP A 772 -22.38 2.40 21.65
CA TRP A 772 -23.01 1.12 21.87
C TRP A 772 -24.49 1.31 22.17
N GLY A 773 -25.34 0.63 21.39
CA GLY A 773 -26.75 0.43 21.72
C GLY A 773 -27.02 -1.06 21.95
N GLY A 774 -27.78 -1.41 22.98
CA GLY A 774 -28.03 -2.82 23.29
C GLY A 774 -29.12 -3.11 24.33
N GLU A 775 -29.41 -4.41 24.47
CA GLU A 775 -30.40 -4.99 25.39
C GLU A 775 -29.78 -6.01 26.39
N GLU A 776 -28.47 -6.24 26.32
CA GLU A 776 -27.72 -7.11 27.24
C GLU A 776 -26.40 -6.48 27.75
N PHE A 777 -25.71 -7.14 28.68
CA PHE A 777 -24.43 -6.68 29.23
C PHE A 777 -23.30 -6.70 28.19
N HIS A 778 -22.44 -5.67 28.19
CA HIS A 778 -21.35 -5.52 27.22
C HIS A 778 -20.00 -5.13 27.85
N ARG A 779 -18.91 -5.49 27.16
CA ARG A 779 -17.53 -5.11 27.46
C ARG A 779 -16.66 -5.20 26.20
N ASP A 780 -15.83 -4.19 25.95
CA ASP A 780 -14.89 -4.14 24.82
C ASP A 780 -13.63 -3.28 25.13
N THR A 781 -12.76 -3.00 24.15
CA THR A 781 -11.53 -2.19 24.30
C THR A 781 -11.22 -1.36 23.05
N LYS A 782 -11.39 -0.03 23.15
CA LYS A 782 -11.02 0.95 22.12
C LYS A 782 -9.53 1.31 22.22
N TYR A 783 -8.83 1.46 21.10
CA TYR A 783 -7.46 1.96 21.03
C TYR A 783 -7.44 3.36 20.40
N ILE A 784 -6.57 4.25 20.90
CA ILE A 784 -6.54 5.68 20.59
C ILE A 784 -5.07 6.09 20.31
N HIS A 785 -4.80 6.67 19.14
CA HIS A 785 -3.43 6.93 18.64
C HIS A 785 -3.04 8.42 18.62
N ALA A 786 -3.63 9.22 19.51
CA ALA A 786 -3.56 10.69 19.47
C ALA A 786 -2.30 11.34 20.07
N GLY A 787 -1.31 10.56 20.52
CA GLY A 787 -0.13 11.09 21.20
C GLY A 787 -0.36 11.47 22.68
N ASN A 788 0.71 11.91 23.35
CA ASN A 788 0.66 12.30 24.76
C ASN A 788 -0.13 13.61 25.00
N GLY A 789 -0.55 13.83 26.26
CA GLY A 789 -1.32 15.00 26.68
C GLY A 789 -2.37 14.69 27.76
N SER A 790 -3.08 15.73 28.20
CA SER A 790 -4.29 15.58 29.02
C SER A 790 -5.53 15.37 28.14
N TYR A 791 -6.37 14.41 28.51
CA TYR A 791 -7.64 14.09 27.85
C TYR A 791 -8.78 13.98 28.86
N TYR A 792 -10.02 14.10 28.40
CA TYR A 792 -11.23 13.79 29.17
C TYR A 792 -12.28 13.12 28.29
N PHE A 793 -13.23 12.41 28.90
CA PHE A 793 -14.37 11.82 28.21
C PHE A 793 -15.63 12.66 28.40
N SER A 794 -16.42 12.82 27.33
CA SER A 794 -17.83 13.21 27.45
C SER A 794 -18.70 11.99 27.17
N VAL A 795 -19.30 11.45 28.22
CA VAL A 795 -20.09 10.21 28.19
C VAL A 795 -21.57 10.56 28.08
N ILE A 796 -22.28 9.98 27.12
CA ILE A 796 -23.74 10.01 27.04
C ILE A 796 -24.22 8.61 27.42
N ALA A 797 -25.15 8.51 28.36
CA ALA A 797 -25.70 7.22 28.79
C ALA A 797 -27.22 7.35 29.00
N MET A 798 -28.00 6.47 28.38
CA MET A 798 -29.46 6.42 28.46
C MET A 798 -29.89 4.98 28.75
N ASP A 799 -30.75 4.82 29.76
CA ASP A 799 -31.26 3.52 30.27
C ASP A 799 -30.16 2.51 30.69
N ILE A 800 -28.99 3.02 31.07
CA ILE A 800 -27.85 2.27 31.60
C ILE A 800 -27.95 2.09 33.12
N ASP A 801 -27.72 0.87 33.63
CA ASP A 801 -27.66 0.62 35.08
C ASP A 801 -26.32 1.11 35.66
N GLU A 802 -25.21 0.72 35.03
CA GLU A 802 -23.84 1.06 35.43
C GLU A 802 -22.87 0.90 34.25
N TRP A 803 -21.93 1.83 34.09
CA TRP A 803 -20.84 1.79 33.12
C TRP A 803 -19.47 1.99 33.78
N GLU A 804 -18.41 1.50 33.13
CA GLU A 804 -17.02 1.58 33.57
C GLU A 804 -16.08 1.84 32.38
N LEU A 805 -15.10 2.73 32.54
CA LEU A 805 -14.02 3.05 31.59
C LEU A 805 -12.66 2.90 32.29
N GLU A 806 -11.90 1.84 32.03
CA GLU A 806 -10.50 1.68 32.46
C GLU A 806 -9.55 2.14 31.35
N VAL A 807 -8.73 3.15 31.64
CA VAL A 807 -7.74 3.72 30.74
C VAL A 807 -6.37 3.10 30.97
N GLU A 808 -5.71 2.64 29.91
CA GLU A 808 -4.31 2.19 29.90
C GLU A 808 -3.51 2.89 28.80
N ASP A 809 -2.22 3.10 29.03
CA ASP A 809 -1.30 3.86 28.17
C ASP A 809 -0.07 3.02 27.78
N TYR A 810 0.51 3.25 26.60
CA TYR A 810 1.57 2.44 25.99
C TYR A 810 2.86 3.24 25.75
N TYR A 811 3.77 3.14 26.71
CA TYR A 811 5.10 3.77 26.73
C TYR A 811 6.17 2.84 27.31
#